data_AF-A0A8H3A4K6-F1
#
_entry.id   AF-A0A8H3A4K6-F1
#
_cell.length_a   1.000
_cell.length_b   1.000
_cell.length_c   1.000
_cell.angle_alpha   90.00
_cell.angle_beta   90.00
_cell.angle_gamma   90.00
#
_symmetry.space_group_name_H-M   'P 1'
#
loop_
_entity.id
_entity.type
_entity.pdbx_description
1 polymer ?
#
loop_
_entity_poly.entity_id
_entity_poly.type
_entity_poly.pdbx_seq_one_letter_code
_entity_poly.pdbx_strand_id
1 'polypeptide(L)'
;MGISFDGYSSKEGTRPRNRQLIAWPQIRSYLLVCLGLIGLRHLVYYIATPPVGFAPHLTLAPLAYQPLKLGEIRPNGWLHDQLQLQADSLGGHMHDFYPLIKEGSWTGRGNVNYSDLNEAGSYWFNGLVPHAYVLDSPRLKTIVREFLDHVLDTQWDDGWLGPETDDQWQPRWLWGRYPFLLGAIGMAEAEPELADKIIYSLMKFIKLANKMLREGKGTQDWTKGTRWQDFVLAMQWLHDRRSSHEDRQLLYDTTIRIKSVSTDWRSAFSEERFPKEAVTEWRIYWHGVNLAEGLKAMAVGYRFSKDKSELAEAIDAWNRIYKYHGRPSGIFAADEFLAGLDPVRGTELCLVVEAMYSGSYLFQATGDSSVAERVERQAYNALPATITGDMWAHQYVQQQNQIAAQTMLPNPFPSDGPEANVFGLEPDYPCCTVNHMQGFPKFVAAAFLKTLDEGGLVQVYNGPFQVETTLRGGNHVSIIVETTYPFGDTLDINITAEHSFDYFINLPHWAVEEKRVVVKVNLRQGLPVDIESGLLRLRANAGNSKFRISYNPPIIVEPRPRDTVALHRGALHYAYDIPRKVKVINRHPNEARAVDLNMTPSGPWQYAIDPSTARYEQISNDVHSPVFDHNGSSNHIAVLACIIKWEIGGQMFANPPPENPECVGPMETIRLIPYGRLVDQIEDHCLLLPSLMPAMRSTIVAAASVALLARAAPSPKYVKTDGTRFELDGKPFYFAGTNCYWCSFTANMSDVEIAFNEASKAGLNVIRTWGFNEVNVTRVPGGLPDYGGEGAGPTQIYYQSWDKGKPTINYGDNGLKHLDKVVALAEKKGIKLVVALTNNWADYGGMDVYNVNLGGQYHDSFFVEPKIKAAFKNYVQAVVSRYRKSPAIFSWQLSNEPRCGADAKRNLPRGPNCNPTVVNKWMDEISRFIKKIDGSHMISTGEEGFFNFPGDPDWAYNGADGTDFYANTKLSAISYGTFHSYPDWWSKTPQWVLNFTAQHGIAQKKIGKPVVWEEYGWMTPEARLENLGIVSNYTRLQAIGPWQKAVLEHKLAGDQFWQLGISNLSFGRSTNDGFTIYLDDPEAKTLVYDHVKEVNAQNHK
;
A
#
# COMPACT_ATOMS: atom_id res chain seq x y z
N MET A 1 -50.52 -17.23 -47.52
CA MET A 1 -51.42 -18.13 -46.76
C MET A 1 -51.13 -17.92 -45.27
N GLY A 2 -52.15 -17.58 -44.46
CA GLY A 2 -52.04 -17.27 -43.02
C GLY A 2 -51.90 -15.75 -42.74
N ILE A 3 -52.98 -14.95 -42.74
CA ILE A 3 -53.91 -14.61 -41.62
C ILE A 3 -53.18 -13.77 -40.54
N SER A 4 -53.11 -12.43 -40.62
CA SER A 4 -54.09 -11.34 -40.35
C SER A 4 -54.46 -11.13 -38.87
N PHE A 5 -54.27 -9.91 -38.34
CA PHE A 5 -55.37 -9.04 -37.93
C PHE A 5 -54.88 -7.59 -37.71
N ASP A 6 -55.48 -6.69 -38.49
CA ASP A 6 -55.38 -5.23 -38.40
C ASP A 6 -56.10 -4.67 -37.17
N GLY A 7 -55.62 -3.51 -36.69
CA GLY A 7 -56.33 -2.69 -35.70
C GLY A 7 -57.43 -1.83 -36.32
N TYR A 8 -58.32 -1.27 -35.47
CA TYR A 8 -59.18 -0.14 -35.87
C TYR A 8 -59.60 0.73 -34.65
N SER A 9 -59.37 2.04 -34.83
CA SER A 9 -60.29 3.19 -34.59
C SER A 9 -60.67 3.58 -33.16
N SER A 10 -60.43 4.80 -32.65
CA SER A 10 -60.73 6.20 -33.10
C SER A 10 -62.10 6.75 -32.64
N LYS A 11 -62.12 8.08 -32.38
CA LYS A 11 -63.23 9.05 -32.15
C LYS A 11 -63.37 9.53 -30.69
N GLU A 12 -63.62 10.81 -30.37
CA GLU A 12 -64.03 12.03 -31.09
C GLU A 12 -63.72 13.24 -30.16
N GLY A 13 -63.17 14.38 -30.62
CA GLY A 13 -63.93 15.58 -31.03
C GLY A 13 -63.69 16.75 -30.04
N THR A 14 -63.14 17.91 -30.43
CA THR A 14 -63.91 19.01 -31.04
C THR A 14 -63.01 20.18 -31.51
N ARG A 15 -63.51 20.90 -32.52
CA ARG A 15 -62.96 21.96 -33.40
C ARG A 15 -63.15 23.40 -32.83
N PRO A 16 -63.03 24.52 -33.62
CA PRO A 16 -61.92 25.08 -34.42
C PRO A 16 -61.78 26.63 -34.28
N ARG A 17 -60.83 27.24 -35.03
CA ARG A 17 -61.00 28.38 -36.00
C ARG A 17 -59.70 29.19 -36.13
N ASN A 18 -59.03 29.09 -37.29
CA ASN A 18 -58.98 30.08 -38.39
C ASN A 18 -57.70 30.95 -38.29
N ARG A 19 -56.94 31.27 -39.33
CA ARG A 19 -57.10 31.15 -40.79
C ARG A 19 -55.72 31.44 -41.42
N GLN A 20 -55.47 30.76 -42.55
CA GLN A 20 -54.80 31.26 -43.78
C GLN A 20 -53.29 31.55 -43.75
N LEU A 21 -52.50 31.33 -44.79
CA LEU A 21 -52.49 30.47 -46.01
C LEU A 21 -51.22 30.94 -46.77
N ILE A 22 -50.46 30.01 -47.36
CA ILE A 22 -49.64 30.17 -48.60
C ILE A 22 -48.33 30.99 -48.45
N ALA A 23 -47.19 30.74 -49.10
CA ALA A 23 -46.48 29.59 -49.66
C ALA A 23 -45.21 30.19 -50.36
N TRP A 24 -44.01 29.69 -50.04
CA TRP A 24 -42.83 29.49 -50.93
C TRP A 24 -42.15 30.74 -51.60
N PRO A 25 -40.93 30.64 -52.19
CA PRO A 25 -39.67 30.10 -51.64
C PRO A 25 -38.41 30.96 -51.99
N GLN A 26 -37.27 30.65 -51.34
CA GLN A 26 -35.87 30.63 -51.83
C GLN A 26 -35.27 31.72 -52.77
N ILE A 27 -34.01 32.10 -52.44
CA ILE A 27 -32.82 32.38 -53.31
C ILE A 27 -32.22 33.82 -53.34
N ARG A 28 -31.03 33.91 -52.71
CA ARG A 28 -29.71 34.50 -53.08
C ARG A 28 -29.41 36.02 -53.10
N SER A 29 -28.16 36.27 -52.63
CA SER A 29 -27.14 37.28 -53.02
C SER A 29 -26.94 38.46 -52.05
N TYR A 30 -25.86 38.49 -51.23
CA TYR A 30 -24.51 39.09 -51.48
C TYR A 30 -24.58 40.64 -51.62
N LEU A 31 -23.79 41.51 -50.96
CA LEU A 31 -22.37 41.49 -50.58
C LEU A 31 -22.00 42.74 -49.70
N LEU A 32 -21.16 42.57 -48.65
CA LEU A 32 -20.06 43.42 -48.09
C LEU A 32 -20.29 44.90 -47.66
N VAL A 33 -19.79 45.38 -46.50
CA VAL A 33 -18.38 45.79 -46.22
C VAL A 33 -18.06 45.95 -44.70
N CYS A 34 -16.96 45.31 -44.24
CA CYS A 34 -15.94 45.60 -43.20
C CYS A 34 -16.31 45.97 -41.73
N LEU A 35 -15.58 45.61 -40.65
CA LEU A 35 -14.32 44.87 -40.36
C LEU A 35 -14.24 44.71 -38.81
N GLY A 36 -13.73 43.59 -38.28
CA GLY A 36 -13.37 43.45 -36.85
C GLY A 36 -13.26 42.02 -36.30
N LEU A 37 -12.12 41.38 -36.57
CA LEU A 37 -11.54 40.12 -36.01
C LEU A 37 -12.03 39.75 -34.59
N ILE A 38 -12.38 38.51 -34.22
CA ILE A 38 -11.58 37.27 -34.20
C ILE A 38 -12.53 36.07 -34.34
N GLY A 39 -12.19 35.12 -35.22
CA GLY A 39 -12.85 33.83 -35.33
C GLY A 39 -11.89 32.73 -35.78
N LEU A 40 -12.36 31.50 -35.55
CA LEU A 40 -11.96 30.21 -36.10
C LEU A 40 -10.79 29.45 -35.45
N ARG A 41 -11.17 28.36 -34.76
CA ARG A 41 -10.81 26.98 -35.16
C ARG A 41 -11.76 25.99 -34.49
N HIS A 42 -12.87 25.63 -35.15
CA HIS A 42 -13.57 24.35 -34.97
C HIS A 42 -14.56 24.14 -36.12
N LEU A 43 -14.08 23.59 -37.24
CA LEU A 43 -14.76 22.58 -38.08
C LEU A 43 -13.91 22.37 -39.33
N VAL A 44 -13.25 21.22 -39.45
CA VAL A 44 -13.24 20.32 -40.61
C VAL A 44 -12.52 19.06 -40.13
N TYR A 45 -13.26 17.98 -39.90
CA TYR A 45 -12.93 16.60 -40.27
C TYR A 45 -14.15 15.74 -39.87
N TYR A 46 -15.15 15.70 -40.76
CA TYR A 46 -16.14 14.64 -40.81
C TYR A 46 -15.95 13.97 -42.17
N ILE A 47 -15.76 12.65 -42.12
CA ILE A 47 -15.56 11.58 -43.15
C ILE A 47 -14.35 10.78 -42.62
N ALA A 48 -14.46 9.55 -42.11
CA ALA A 48 -15.38 8.48 -42.40
C ALA A 48 -15.92 7.80 -41.13
N THR A 49 -17.23 7.54 -41.10
CA THR A 49 -17.83 6.55 -40.20
C THR A 49 -17.40 5.15 -40.64
N PRO A 50 -16.77 4.32 -39.78
CA PRO A 50 -16.70 2.89 -40.02
C PRO A 50 -18.09 2.28 -39.80
N PRO A 51 -18.35 1.08 -40.36
CA PRO A 51 -19.67 0.50 -40.37
C PRO A 51 -20.15 0.15 -38.95
N VAL A 52 -21.48 0.17 -38.81
CA VAL A 52 -22.25 -0.20 -37.62
C VAL A 52 -21.78 -1.52 -37.02
N GLY A 53 -21.50 -1.51 -35.71
CA GLY A 53 -21.50 -2.71 -34.86
C GLY A 53 -20.23 -3.00 -34.06
N PHE A 54 -19.84 -2.17 -33.09
CA PHE A 54 -18.99 -2.62 -31.99
C PHE A 54 -19.54 -2.12 -30.66
N ALA A 55 -19.82 -3.06 -29.75
CA ALA A 55 -20.19 -2.73 -28.38
C ALA A 55 -19.02 -1.99 -27.71
N PRO A 56 -19.20 -0.74 -27.23
CA PRO A 56 -18.12 0.08 -26.63
C PRO A 56 -17.50 -0.54 -25.35
N HIS A 57 -18.10 -1.61 -24.81
CA HIS A 57 -17.62 -2.35 -23.64
C HIS A 57 -16.48 -3.33 -23.96
N LEU A 58 -16.24 -3.68 -25.23
CA LEU A 58 -15.23 -4.68 -25.61
C LEU A 58 -13.89 -4.08 -26.09
N THR A 59 -13.65 -2.78 -25.96
CA THR A 59 -12.36 -2.16 -26.29
C THR A 59 -11.49 -2.00 -25.05
N LEU A 60 -10.18 -2.23 -25.17
CA LEU A 60 -9.24 -1.99 -24.08
C LEU A 60 -9.00 -0.49 -23.88
N ALA A 61 -8.75 -0.09 -22.63
CA ALA A 61 -8.19 1.22 -22.34
C ALA A 61 -6.75 1.31 -22.89
N PRO A 62 -6.34 2.49 -23.38
CA PRO A 62 -4.98 2.68 -23.90
C PRO A 62 -3.96 2.66 -22.76
N LEU A 63 -2.73 2.27 -23.10
CA LEU A 63 -1.54 2.56 -22.30
C LEU A 63 -1.18 4.05 -22.41
N ALA A 64 -0.37 4.56 -21.49
CA ALA A 64 0.21 5.91 -21.62
C ALA A 64 1.21 5.97 -22.79
N TYR A 65 2.00 4.91 -22.95
CA TYR A 65 2.99 4.76 -24.01
C TYR A 65 2.92 3.35 -24.63
N GLN A 66 3.24 3.24 -25.92
CA GLN A 66 3.19 1.97 -26.65
C GLN A 66 4.57 1.28 -26.66
N PRO A 67 4.65 -0.02 -26.38
CA PRO A 67 5.92 -0.74 -26.47
C PRO A 67 6.43 -0.81 -27.91
N LEU A 68 7.76 -0.79 -28.06
CA LEU A 68 8.41 -1.20 -29.32
C LEU A 68 8.36 -2.73 -29.43
N LYS A 69 8.47 -3.23 -30.66
CA LYS A 69 8.55 -4.67 -30.88
C LYS A 69 9.87 -5.21 -30.34
N LEU A 70 9.83 -6.43 -29.82
CA LEU A 70 11.03 -7.11 -29.36
C LEU A 70 12.09 -7.17 -30.48
N GLY A 71 13.32 -6.74 -30.17
CA GLY A 71 14.44 -6.67 -31.11
C GLY A 71 14.63 -5.32 -31.82
N GLU A 72 13.67 -4.39 -31.74
CA GLU A 72 13.84 -2.99 -32.18
C GLU A 72 14.77 -2.20 -31.24
N ILE A 73 14.92 -2.65 -29.99
CA ILE A 73 15.84 -2.09 -28.99
C ILE A 73 16.91 -3.13 -28.68
N ARG A 74 18.17 -2.70 -28.72
CA ARG A 74 19.35 -3.53 -28.45
C ARG A 74 20.25 -2.84 -27.43
N PRO A 75 20.99 -3.58 -26.60
CA PRO A 75 22.00 -2.98 -25.74
C PRO A 75 23.19 -2.52 -26.60
N ASN A 76 23.92 -1.51 -26.12
CA ASN A 76 25.16 -1.04 -26.71
C ASN A 76 26.27 -1.00 -25.64
N GLY A 77 27.52 -0.76 -26.02
CA GLY A 77 28.64 -0.55 -25.10
C GLY A 77 28.76 -1.63 -24.01
N TRP A 78 29.00 -1.21 -22.76
CA TRP A 78 29.20 -2.14 -21.64
C TRP A 78 27.98 -3.04 -21.38
N LEU A 79 26.76 -2.55 -21.65
CA LEU A 79 25.54 -3.33 -21.40
C LEU A 79 25.40 -4.45 -22.43
N HIS A 80 25.84 -4.22 -23.67
CA HIS A 80 25.92 -5.28 -24.68
C HIS A 80 26.88 -6.37 -24.20
N ASP A 81 28.07 -5.99 -23.73
CA ASP A 81 29.07 -6.96 -23.24
C ASP A 81 28.56 -7.74 -22.01
N GLN A 82 27.75 -7.11 -21.15
CA GLN A 82 27.10 -7.78 -20.02
C GLN A 82 26.03 -8.78 -20.48
N LEU A 83 25.18 -8.44 -21.45
CA LEU A 83 24.20 -9.40 -22.00
C LEU A 83 24.88 -10.52 -22.80
N GLN A 84 25.99 -10.23 -23.48
CA GLN A 84 26.80 -11.25 -24.14
C GLN A 84 27.40 -12.22 -23.11
N LEU A 85 27.98 -11.69 -22.02
CA LEU A 85 28.46 -12.51 -20.91
C LEU A 85 27.34 -13.39 -20.33
N GLN A 86 26.15 -12.84 -20.09
CA GLN A 86 25.00 -13.62 -19.62
C GLN A 86 24.64 -14.76 -20.59
N ALA A 87 24.72 -14.51 -21.90
CA ALA A 87 24.44 -15.52 -22.92
C ALA A 87 25.49 -16.64 -22.92
N ASP A 88 26.75 -16.30 -22.64
CA ASP A 88 27.88 -17.25 -22.59
C ASP A 88 28.04 -17.91 -21.20
N SER A 89 27.10 -17.64 -20.28
CA SER A 89 27.10 -18.12 -18.90
C SER A 89 25.85 -18.95 -18.58
N LEU A 90 25.50 -19.11 -17.29
CA LEU A 90 24.42 -20.01 -16.85
C LEU A 90 23.12 -19.82 -17.63
N GLY A 91 22.65 -18.56 -17.74
CA GLY A 91 21.41 -18.19 -18.43
C GLY A 91 21.27 -18.75 -19.84
N GLY A 92 22.33 -18.71 -20.65
CA GLY A 92 22.33 -19.17 -22.03
C GLY A 92 22.79 -20.63 -22.23
N HIS A 93 23.17 -21.34 -21.16
CA HIS A 93 23.69 -22.72 -21.23
C HIS A 93 22.85 -23.77 -20.48
N MET A 94 21.78 -23.38 -19.77
CA MET A 94 20.91 -24.34 -19.08
C MET A 94 20.37 -25.46 -19.99
N HIS A 95 20.06 -25.15 -21.26
CA HIS A 95 19.62 -26.15 -22.25
C HIS A 95 20.66 -27.25 -22.52
N ASP A 96 21.94 -26.99 -22.28
CA ASP A 96 23.03 -27.91 -22.61
C ASP A 96 23.27 -28.96 -21.49
N PHE A 97 23.00 -28.60 -20.24
CA PHE A 97 23.37 -29.42 -19.08
C PHE A 97 22.38 -29.46 -17.91
N TYR A 98 21.51 -28.46 -17.73
CA TYR A 98 20.67 -28.37 -16.54
C TYR A 98 19.42 -29.28 -16.70
N PRO A 99 19.23 -30.31 -15.84
CA PRO A 99 18.23 -31.35 -16.07
C PRO A 99 16.80 -30.84 -16.29
N LEU A 100 16.38 -29.82 -15.54
CA LEU A 100 15.04 -29.25 -15.63
C LEU A 100 14.72 -28.56 -16.97
N ILE A 101 15.74 -28.24 -17.76
CA ILE A 101 15.60 -27.65 -19.09
C ILE A 101 15.99 -28.66 -20.18
N LYS A 102 17.15 -29.30 -20.05
CA LYS A 102 17.65 -30.27 -21.04
C LYS A 102 16.77 -31.52 -21.16
N GLU A 103 16.36 -32.06 -20.01
CA GLU A 103 15.57 -33.29 -19.84
C GLU A 103 14.18 -32.96 -19.27
N GLY A 104 13.82 -31.67 -19.28
CA GLY A 104 12.57 -31.16 -18.76
C GLY A 104 11.37 -31.58 -19.59
N SER A 105 10.23 -31.74 -18.90
CA SER A 105 8.98 -32.20 -19.51
C SER A 105 8.49 -31.37 -20.72
N TRP A 106 8.86 -30.09 -20.79
CA TRP A 106 8.46 -29.19 -21.88
C TRP A 106 9.15 -29.45 -23.22
N THR A 107 10.28 -30.17 -23.22
CA THR A 107 11.08 -30.41 -24.43
C THR A 107 10.80 -31.75 -25.08
N GLY A 108 10.01 -32.60 -24.43
CA GLY A 108 9.80 -33.99 -24.82
C GLY A 108 11.04 -34.89 -24.69
N ARG A 109 12.16 -34.36 -24.17
CA ARG A 109 13.43 -35.10 -24.00
C ARG A 109 13.53 -35.85 -22.67
N GLY A 110 12.55 -35.67 -21.78
CA GLY A 110 12.45 -36.33 -20.49
C GLY A 110 11.19 -35.88 -19.75
N ASN A 111 11.12 -36.19 -18.46
CA ASN A 111 9.97 -35.88 -17.60
C ASN A 111 10.40 -35.21 -16.27
N VAL A 112 11.61 -34.62 -16.23
CA VAL A 112 12.15 -34.00 -15.01
C VAL A 112 11.40 -32.71 -14.72
N ASN A 113 10.91 -32.57 -13.49
CA ASN A 113 10.25 -31.37 -12.96
C ASN A 113 10.53 -31.26 -11.45
N TYR A 114 10.53 -30.04 -10.92
CA TYR A 114 10.64 -29.80 -9.47
C TYR A 114 9.29 -29.51 -8.81
N SER A 115 8.22 -29.32 -9.61
CA SER A 115 6.88 -29.06 -9.11
C SER A 115 5.80 -29.60 -10.06
N ASP A 116 4.62 -29.86 -9.51
CA ASP A 116 3.41 -30.29 -10.25
C ASP A 116 2.81 -29.17 -11.13
N LEU A 117 3.43 -27.98 -11.14
CA LEU A 117 3.08 -26.89 -12.05
C LEU A 117 3.70 -27.08 -13.43
N ASN A 118 4.77 -27.86 -13.54
CA ASN A 118 5.65 -27.93 -14.71
C ASN A 118 6.00 -26.52 -15.21
N GLU A 119 6.66 -25.69 -14.39
CA GLU A 119 6.90 -24.28 -14.75
C GLU A 119 8.35 -23.99 -15.18
N ALA A 120 9.30 -24.89 -14.90
CA ALA A 120 10.72 -24.64 -15.14
C ALA A 120 11.03 -24.26 -16.60
N GLY A 121 10.55 -25.08 -17.55
CA GLY A 121 10.78 -24.88 -18.97
C GLY A 121 10.14 -23.60 -19.51
N SER A 122 8.93 -23.26 -19.04
CA SER A 122 8.23 -22.07 -19.50
C SER A 122 8.83 -20.78 -18.94
N TYR A 123 9.28 -20.77 -17.67
CA TYR A 123 10.04 -19.65 -17.10
C TYR A 123 11.35 -19.43 -17.84
N TRP A 124 12.11 -20.50 -18.07
CA TRP A 124 13.35 -20.41 -18.82
C TRP A 124 13.13 -19.86 -20.24
N PHE A 125 12.10 -20.33 -20.93
CA PHE A 125 11.75 -19.84 -22.25
C PHE A 125 11.34 -18.36 -22.23
N ASN A 126 10.51 -17.93 -21.27
CA ASN A 126 10.11 -16.52 -21.07
C ASN A 126 11.30 -15.59 -20.84
N GLY A 127 12.33 -16.05 -20.14
CA GLY A 127 13.55 -15.29 -19.91
C GLY A 127 14.51 -15.29 -21.10
N LEU A 128 14.65 -16.44 -21.78
CA LEU A 128 15.61 -16.59 -22.88
C LEU A 128 15.16 -15.92 -24.18
N VAL A 129 13.84 -15.86 -24.46
CA VAL A 129 13.30 -15.18 -25.65
C VAL A 129 13.78 -13.73 -25.73
N PRO A 130 13.50 -12.83 -24.76
CA PRO A 130 13.95 -11.45 -24.88
C PRO A 130 15.47 -11.36 -25.01
N HIS A 131 16.22 -12.22 -24.34
CA HIS A 131 17.68 -12.27 -24.44
C HIS A 131 18.16 -12.58 -25.87
N ALA A 132 17.56 -13.58 -26.52
CA ALA A 132 17.89 -13.98 -27.88
C ALA A 132 17.69 -12.84 -28.89
N TYR A 133 16.62 -12.05 -28.75
CA TYR A 133 16.27 -11.02 -29.73
C TYR A 133 16.94 -9.67 -29.45
N VAL A 134 17.10 -9.24 -28.19
CA VAL A 134 17.81 -7.97 -27.90
C VAL A 134 19.31 -8.08 -28.21
N LEU A 135 19.92 -9.25 -28.02
CA LEU A 135 21.31 -9.52 -28.38
C LEU A 135 21.47 -9.90 -29.87
N ASP A 136 20.37 -10.19 -30.56
CA ASP A 136 20.37 -10.72 -31.93
C ASP A 136 21.22 -12.00 -32.07
N SER A 137 21.20 -12.87 -31.07
CA SER A 137 22.04 -14.07 -31.00
C SER A 137 21.47 -15.21 -31.85
N PRO A 138 22.13 -15.64 -32.94
CA PRO A 138 21.63 -16.73 -33.77
C PRO A 138 21.50 -18.04 -32.99
N ARG A 139 22.45 -18.31 -32.09
CA ARG A 139 22.44 -19.52 -31.24
C ARG A 139 21.19 -19.57 -30.37
N LEU A 140 20.94 -18.49 -29.63
CA LEU A 140 19.80 -18.45 -28.70
C LEU A 140 18.47 -18.42 -29.45
N LYS A 141 18.39 -17.73 -30.60
CA LYS A 141 17.21 -17.73 -31.47
C LYS A 141 16.85 -19.13 -31.95
N THR A 142 17.83 -19.93 -32.37
CA THR A 142 17.59 -21.34 -32.73
C THR A 142 17.03 -22.12 -31.55
N ILE A 143 17.61 -21.98 -30.35
CA ILE A 143 17.18 -22.70 -29.14
C ILE A 143 15.72 -22.36 -28.78
N VAL A 144 15.37 -21.08 -28.72
CA VAL A 144 13.99 -20.68 -28.38
C VAL A 144 13.01 -21.05 -29.50
N ARG A 145 13.45 -21.05 -30.76
CA ARG A 145 12.63 -21.49 -31.88
C ARG A 145 12.31 -22.98 -31.82
N GLU A 146 13.29 -23.82 -31.52
CA GLU A 146 13.09 -25.25 -31.32
C GLU A 146 12.11 -25.53 -30.18
N PHE A 147 12.25 -24.80 -29.06
CA PHE A 147 11.33 -24.93 -27.92
C PHE A 147 9.90 -24.51 -28.29
N LEU A 148 9.74 -23.35 -28.94
CA LEU A 148 8.44 -22.86 -29.39
C LEU A 148 7.78 -23.87 -30.34
N ASP A 149 8.49 -24.26 -31.40
CA ASP A 149 7.93 -25.17 -32.41
C ASP A 149 7.55 -26.51 -31.79
N HIS A 150 8.36 -27.07 -30.89
CA HIS A 150 8.00 -28.28 -30.16
C HIS A 150 6.68 -28.14 -29.38
N VAL A 151 6.53 -27.08 -28.57
CA VAL A 151 5.31 -26.89 -27.76
C VAL A 151 4.08 -26.65 -28.62
N LEU A 152 4.21 -25.92 -29.73
CA LEU A 152 3.10 -25.68 -30.65
C LEU A 152 2.71 -26.93 -31.45
N ASP A 153 3.69 -27.70 -31.91
CA ASP A 153 3.48 -28.89 -32.74
C ASP A 153 2.97 -30.09 -31.91
N THR A 154 3.21 -30.07 -30.60
CA THR A 154 2.71 -31.06 -29.63
C THR A 154 1.52 -30.56 -28.81
N GLN A 155 0.91 -29.41 -29.18
CA GLN A 155 -0.30 -28.92 -28.52
C GLN A 155 -1.42 -29.97 -28.62
N TRP A 156 -2.04 -30.27 -27.48
CA TRP A 156 -3.10 -31.27 -27.40
C TRP A 156 -4.33 -30.89 -28.22
N ASP A 157 -5.09 -31.90 -28.62
CA ASP A 157 -6.29 -31.74 -29.47
C ASP A 157 -7.27 -30.72 -28.90
N ASP A 158 -7.49 -30.77 -27.58
CA ASP A 158 -8.39 -29.88 -26.85
C ASP A 158 -7.85 -28.47 -26.61
N GLY A 159 -6.58 -28.21 -26.96
CA GLY A 159 -5.91 -26.92 -26.87
C GLY A 159 -4.92 -26.79 -25.71
N TRP A 160 -4.68 -27.82 -24.91
CA TRP A 160 -3.71 -27.77 -23.82
C TRP A 160 -2.27 -27.56 -24.32
N LEU A 161 -1.51 -26.68 -23.65
CA LEU A 161 -0.14 -26.32 -24.00
C LEU A 161 0.86 -26.89 -22.98
N GLY A 162 1.93 -27.47 -23.52
CA GLY A 162 3.02 -28.03 -22.73
C GLY A 162 2.72 -29.44 -22.20
N PRO A 163 3.43 -29.84 -21.13
CA PRO A 163 3.34 -31.20 -20.56
C PRO A 163 1.92 -31.59 -20.17
N GLU A 164 1.61 -32.88 -20.26
CA GLU A 164 0.38 -33.48 -19.75
C GLU A 164 0.70 -34.53 -18.70
N THR A 165 -0.23 -34.69 -17.76
CA THR A 165 -0.14 -35.68 -16.70
C THR A 165 -1.35 -36.60 -16.82
N ASP A 166 -1.14 -37.89 -17.10
CA ASP A 166 -2.19 -38.94 -17.06
C ASP A 166 -2.60 -39.31 -15.62
N ASP A 167 -2.35 -38.40 -14.67
CA ASP A 167 -2.55 -38.62 -13.25
C ASP A 167 -3.73 -37.78 -12.75
N GLN A 168 -4.77 -38.46 -12.27
CA GLN A 168 -5.89 -37.82 -11.59
C GLN A 168 -5.48 -36.99 -10.36
N TRP A 169 -4.28 -37.22 -9.82
CA TRP A 169 -3.71 -36.50 -8.69
C TRP A 169 -2.92 -35.24 -9.10
N GLN A 170 -2.67 -35.01 -10.40
CA GLN A 170 -2.08 -33.79 -10.94
C GLN A 170 -3.06 -33.08 -11.91
N PRO A 171 -3.98 -32.25 -11.39
CA PRO A 171 -4.91 -31.51 -12.25
C PRO A 171 -4.18 -30.53 -13.18
N ARG A 172 -4.79 -30.22 -14.31
CA ARG A 172 -4.30 -29.16 -15.22
C ARG A 172 -4.36 -27.79 -14.55
N TRP A 173 -3.18 -27.22 -14.27
CA TRP A 173 -3.00 -25.88 -13.70
C TRP A 173 -2.58 -24.86 -14.75
N LEU A 174 -3.29 -23.74 -14.83
CA LEU A 174 -3.06 -22.74 -15.88
C LEU A 174 -1.74 -21.97 -15.70
N TRP A 175 -1.33 -21.71 -14.46
CA TRP A 175 -0.20 -20.81 -14.15
C TRP A 175 1.11 -21.20 -14.84
N GLY A 176 1.54 -22.47 -14.78
CA GLY A 176 2.81 -22.89 -15.39
C GLY A 176 2.91 -22.63 -16.91
N ARG A 177 1.81 -22.25 -17.57
CA ARG A 177 1.78 -21.91 -19.01
C ARG A 177 1.88 -20.41 -19.26
N TYR A 178 1.60 -19.54 -18.28
CA TYR A 178 1.62 -18.08 -18.49
C TYR A 178 2.99 -17.56 -18.97
N PRO A 179 4.13 -18.00 -18.40
CA PRO A 179 5.43 -17.58 -18.91
C PRO A 179 5.67 -18.00 -20.36
N PHE A 180 5.20 -19.19 -20.76
CA PHE A 180 5.28 -19.63 -22.16
C PHE A 180 4.50 -18.69 -23.09
N LEU A 181 3.30 -18.27 -22.70
CA LEU A 181 2.51 -17.33 -23.49
C LEU A 181 3.26 -16.00 -23.70
N LEU A 182 3.89 -15.47 -22.65
CA LEU A 182 4.67 -14.24 -22.73
C LEU A 182 5.89 -14.38 -23.65
N GLY A 183 6.62 -15.50 -23.57
CA GLY A 183 7.72 -15.80 -24.49
C GLY A 183 7.26 -15.94 -25.95
N ALA A 184 6.16 -16.67 -26.19
CA ALA A 184 5.61 -16.84 -27.53
C ALA A 184 5.13 -15.51 -28.13
N ILE A 185 4.52 -14.65 -27.31
CA ILE A 185 4.13 -13.30 -27.71
C ILE A 185 5.36 -12.48 -28.12
N GLY A 186 6.45 -12.52 -27.35
CA GLY A 186 7.70 -11.85 -27.70
C GLY A 186 8.25 -12.31 -29.06
N MET A 187 8.20 -13.62 -29.33
CA MET A 187 8.61 -14.18 -30.63
C MET A 187 7.68 -13.72 -31.76
N ALA A 188 6.36 -13.68 -31.56
CA ALA A 188 5.42 -13.19 -32.56
C ALA A 188 5.64 -11.71 -32.90
N GLU A 189 6.13 -10.91 -31.96
CA GLU A 189 6.46 -9.50 -32.19
C GLU A 189 7.79 -9.31 -32.92
N ALA A 190 8.78 -10.15 -32.62
CA ALA A 190 10.08 -10.12 -33.26
C ALA A 190 10.09 -10.76 -34.67
N GLU A 191 9.28 -11.80 -34.88
CA GLU A 191 9.14 -12.57 -36.12
C GLU A 191 7.66 -12.60 -36.55
N PRO A 192 7.17 -11.57 -37.29
CA PRO A 192 5.77 -11.45 -37.67
C PRO A 192 5.18 -12.65 -38.42
N GLU A 193 6.01 -13.43 -39.12
CA GLU A 193 5.63 -14.67 -39.80
C GLU A 193 5.17 -15.78 -38.83
N LEU A 194 5.58 -15.71 -37.56
CA LEU A 194 5.12 -16.63 -36.52
C LEU A 194 3.74 -16.27 -35.98
N ALA A 195 3.29 -15.02 -36.17
CA ALA A 195 2.15 -14.47 -35.46
C ALA A 195 0.88 -15.30 -35.67
N ASP A 196 0.57 -15.72 -36.89
CA ASP A 196 -0.65 -16.49 -37.17
C ASP A 196 -0.62 -17.87 -36.49
N LYS A 197 0.52 -18.59 -36.53
CA LYS A 197 0.69 -19.90 -35.88
C LYS A 197 0.52 -19.77 -34.36
N ILE A 198 1.17 -18.76 -33.77
CA ILE A 198 1.11 -18.50 -32.33
C ILE A 198 -0.30 -18.09 -31.93
N ILE A 199 -0.91 -17.10 -32.59
CA ILE A 199 -2.27 -16.63 -32.32
C ILE A 199 -3.27 -17.80 -32.39
N TYR A 200 -3.16 -18.66 -33.42
CA TYR A 200 -4.03 -19.82 -33.56
C TYR A 200 -3.93 -20.76 -32.35
N SER A 201 -2.70 -21.12 -31.96
CA SER A 201 -2.44 -22.01 -30.83
C SER A 201 -2.87 -21.42 -29.50
N LEU A 202 -2.56 -20.14 -29.25
CA LEU A 202 -2.97 -19.45 -28.02
C LEU A 202 -4.51 -19.35 -27.94
N MET A 203 -5.20 -19.07 -29.05
CA MET A 203 -6.67 -19.02 -29.05
C MET A 203 -7.30 -20.40 -28.76
N LYS A 204 -6.70 -21.51 -29.19
CA LYS A 204 -7.12 -22.86 -28.77
C LYS A 204 -6.98 -23.02 -27.25
N PHE A 205 -5.84 -22.61 -26.70
CA PHE A 205 -5.59 -22.67 -25.26
C PHE A 205 -6.56 -21.77 -24.46
N ILE A 206 -6.83 -20.54 -24.91
CA ILE A 206 -7.80 -19.64 -24.25
C ILE A 206 -9.20 -20.25 -24.25
N LYS A 207 -9.65 -20.89 -25.34
CA LYS A 207 -10.95 -21.59 -25.40
C LYS A 207 -11.02 -22.69 -24.33
N LEU A 208 -9.96 -23.49 -24.20
CA LEU A 208 -9.86 -24.53 -23.18
C LEU A 208 -9.85 -23.93 -21.76
N ALA A 209 -9.01 -22.93 -21.51
CA ALA A 209 -8.89 -22.26 -20.21
C ALA A 209 -10.23 -21.64 -19.78
N ASN A 210 -10.96 -20.99 -20.71
CA ASN A 210 -12.30 -20.46 -20.43
C ASN A 210 -13.27 -21.56 -19.98
N LYS A 211 -13.28 -22.70 -20.69
CA LYS A 211 -14.10 -23.86 -20.33
C LYS A 211 -13.71 -24.39 -18.95
N MET A 212 -12.42 -24.57 -18.68
CA MET A 212 -11.92 -25.02 -17.38
C MET A 212 -12.37 -24.10 -16.24
N LEU A 213 -12.23 -22.78 -16.41
CA LEU A 213 -12.64 -21.81 -15.39
C LEU A 213 -14.16 -21.81 -15.15
N ARG A 214 -14.98 -22.05 -16.19
CA ARG A 214 -16.44 -22.22 -16.05
C ARG A 214 -16.80 -23.47 -15.25
N GLU A 215 -15.96 -24.49 -15.28
CA GLU A 215 -16.11 -25.74 -14.53
C GLU A 215 -15.46 -25.67 -13.13
N GLY A 216 -14.95 -24.50 -12.71
CA GLY A 216 -14.25 -24.34 -11.43
C GLY A 216 -12.87 -25.00 -11.39
N LYS A 217 -12.21 -25.17 -12.54
CA LYS A 217 -10.88 -25.78 -12.69
C LYS A 217 -9.84 -24.75 -13.16
N GLY A 218 -8.57 -25.13 -13.07
CA GLY A 218 -7.45 -24.39 -13.66
C GLY A 218 -6.67 -23.50 -12.69
N THR A 219 -7.24 -23.16 -11.54
CA THR A 219 -6.58 -22.41 -10.46
C THR A 219 -6.42 -23.28 -9.21
N GLN A 220 -5.23 -23.27 -8.61
CA GLN A 220 -4.97 -24.04 -7.39
C GLN A 220 -5.55 -23.34 -6.16
N ASP A 221 -6.11 -24.13 -5.24
CA ASP A 221 -6.66 -23.60 -4.00
C ASP A 221 -5.61 -22.90 -3.12
N TRP A 222 -4.37 -23.39 -3.14
CA TRP A 222 -3.27 -22.83 -2.36
C TRP A 222 -2.66 -21.58 -3.01
N THR A 223 -2.61 -21.50 -4.34
CA THR A 223 -2.10 -20.31 -5.03
C THR A 223 -3.11 -19.18 -5.07
N LYS A 224 -4.40 -19.49 -4.92
CA LYS A 224 -5.50 -18.53 -5.11
C LYS A 224 -5.33 -17.72 -6.39
N GLY A 225 -4.78 -18.32 -7.46
CA GLY A 225 -4.55 -17.65 -8.74
C GLY A 225 -3.75 -16.34 -8.67
N THR A 226 -2.77 -16.21 -7.77
CA THR A 226 -1.97 -14.97 -7.58
C THR A 226 -1.40 -14.36 -8.86
N ARG A 227 -1.16 -15.14 -9.91
CA ARG A 227 -0.46 -14.69 -11.14
C ARG A 227 -1.38 -14.46 -12.33
N TRP A 228 -2.66 -14.20 -12.09
CA TRP A 228 -3.66 -14.00 -13.15
C TRP A 228 -3.32 -12.84 -14.10
N GLN A 229 -2.60 -11.82 -13.63
CA GLN A 229 -2.20 -10.66 -14.40
C GLN A 229 -1.32 -11.03 -15.61
N ASP A 230 -0.43 -12.01 -15.49
CA ASP A 230 0.42 -12.46 -16.60
C ASP A 230 -0.40 -13.19 -17.68
N PHE A 231 -1.43 -13.91 -17.27
CA PHE A 231 -2.37 -14.50 -18.22
C PHE A 231 -3.19 -13.44 -18.96
N VAL A 232 -3.59 -12.39 -18.24
CA VAL A 232 -4.33 -11.25 -18.81
C VAL A 232 -3.48 -10.44 -19.78
N LEU A 233 -2.17 -10.30 -19.56
CA LEU A 233 -1.28 -9.69 -20.56
C LEU A 233 -1.34 -10.41 -21.91
N ALA A 234 -1.34 -11.75 -21.91
CA ALA A 234 -1.50 -12.52 -23.14
C ALA A 234 -2.86 -12.29 -23.81
N MET A 235 -3.93 -12.18 -23.01
CA MET A 235 -5.26 -11.86 -23.53
C MET A 235 -5.34 -10.45 -24.12
N GLN A 236 -4.68 -9.46 -23.52
CA GLN A 236 -4.62 -8.10 -24.07
C GLN A 236 -3.90 -8.07 -25.41
N TRP A 237 -2.76 -8.75 -25.51
CA TRP A 237 -2.00 -8.84 -26.75
C TRP A 237 -2.81 -9.47 -27.89
N LEU A 238 -3.53 -10.56 -27.60
CA LEU A 238 -4.46 -11.19 -28.55
C LEU A 238 -5.60 -10.22 -28.92
N HIS A 239 -6.17 -9.53 -27.93
CA HIS A 239 -7.29 -8.61 -28.15
C HIS A 239 -6.94 -7.48 -29.13
N ASP A 240 -5.77 -6.87 -28.96
CA ASP A 240 -5.28 -5.78 -29.82
C ASP A 240 -5.08 -6.24 -31.28
N ARG A 241 -4.96 -7.55 -31.55
CA ARG A 241 -4.73 -8.14 -32.87
C ARG A 241 -5.93 -8.89 -33.47
N ARG A 242 -6.99 -9.15 -32.68
CA ARG A 242 -8.22 -9.81 -33.15
C ARG A 242 -9.31 -8.77 -33.41
N SER A 243 -9.99 -8.92 -34.54
CA SER A 243 -11.11 -8.05 -34.93
C SER A 243 -12.47 -8.73 -34.76
N SER A 244 -12.53 -10.07 -34.68
CA SER A 244 -13.80 -10.78 -34.54
C SER A 244 -14.45 -10.48 -33.19
N HIS A 245 -15.77 -10.25 -33.22
CA HIS A 245 -16.53 -9.99 -32.00
C HIS A 245 -16.49 -11.19 -31.04
N GLU A 246 -16.55 -12.41 -31.57
CA GLU A 246 -16.53 -13.66 -30.80
C GLU A 246 -15.22 -13.86 -30.06
N ASP A 247 -14.06 -13.62 -30.70
CA ASP A 247 -12.77 -13.76 -30.03
C ASP A 247 -12.61 -12.69 -28.94
N ARG A 248 -13.00 -11.44 -29.22
CA ARG A 248 -12.97 -10.36 -28.21
C ARG A 248 -13.87 -10.66 -27.02
N GLN A 249 -15.04 -11.26 -27.26
CA GLN A 249 -15.96 -11.67 -26.21
C GLN A 249 -15.39 -12.82 -25.38
N LEU A 250 -14.73 -13.80 -26.01
CA LEU A 250 -14.06 -14.90 -25.32
C LEU A 250 -12.91 -14.40 -24.44
N LEU A 251 -12.05 -13.52 -24.96
CA LEU A 251 -10.92 -12.94 -24.21
C LEU A 251 -11.41 -12.12 -23.01
N TYR A 252 -12.45 -11.32 -23.21
CA TYR A 252 -13.09 -10.55 -22.14
C TYR A 252 -13.70 -11.48 -21.06
N ASP A 253 -14.50 -12.46 -21.46
CA ASP A 253 -15.13 -13.42 -20.54
C ASP A 253 -14.09 -14.24 -19.76
N THR A 254 -13.00 -14.65 -20.41
CA THR A 254 -11.89 -15.34 -19.75
C THR A 254 -11.20 -14.46 -18.72
N THR A 255 -10.96 -13.18 -19.05
CA THR A 255 -10.38 -12.19 -18.14
C THR A 255 -11.23 -11.99 -16.89
N ILE A 256 -12.54 -11.80 -17.05
CA ILE A 256 -13.46 -11.66 -15.90
C ILE A 256 -13.45 -12.93 -15.03
N ARG A 257 -13.48 -14.11 -15.65
CA ARG A 257 -13.47 -15.39 -14.94
C ARG A 257 -12.20 -15.60 -14.14
N ILE A 258 -11.04 -15.46 -14.75
CA ILE A 258 -9.77 -15.67 -14.05
C ILE A 258 -9.64 -14.69 -12.88
N LYS A 259 -9.98 -13.41 -13.07
CA LYS A 259 -9.99 -12.42 -11.97
C LYS A 259 -10.92 -12.84 -10.84
N SER A 260 -12.13 -13.34 -11.15
CA SER A 260 -13.13 -13.69 -10.13
C SER A 260 -12.77 -14.87 -9.22
N VAL A 261 -11.85 -15.75 -9.66
CA VAL A 261 -11.41 -16.92 -8.90
C VAL A 261 -9.97 -16.77 -8.38
N SER A 262 -9.40 -15.59 -8.53
CA SER A 262 -7.99 -15.31 -8.21
C SER A 262 -7.85 -14.26 -7.11
N THR A 263 -6.62 -14.03 -6.69
CA THR A 263 -6.26 -13.08 -5.62
C THR A 263 -6.72 -11.68 -5.97
N ASP A 264 -7.48 -11.08 -5.05
CA ASP A 264 -7.83 -9.67 -5.10
C ASP A 264 -6.61 -8.83 -4.69
N TRP A 265 -5.81 -8.44 -5.69
CA TRP A 265 -4.62 -7.63 -5.48
C TRP A 265 -4.94 -6.23 -4.94
N ARG A 266 -6.10 -5.65 -5.27
CA ARG A 266 -6.53 -4.34 -4.71
C ARG A 266 -6.69 -4.46 -3.19
N SER A 267 -7.27 -5.57 -2.74
CA SER A 267 -7.37 -5.88 -1.33
C SER A 267 -6.05 -6.25 -0.68
N ALA A 268 -5.21 -7.07 -1.34
CA ALA A 268 -3.92 -7.50 -0.79
C ALA A 268 -2.93 -6.34 -0.59
N PHE A 269 -2.98 -5.31 -1.45
CA PHE A 269 -2.18 -4.09 -1.35
C PHE A 269 -2.87 -2.94 -0.61
N SER A 270 -4.07 -3.15 -0.03
CA SER A 270 -4.76 -2.09 0.71
C SER A 270 -3.99 -1.66 1.96
N GLU A 271 -4.13 -0.40 2.37
CA GLU A 271 -3.47 0.12 3.60
C GLU A 271 -3.82 -0.69 4.86
N GLU A 272 -5.02 -1.26 4.89
CA GLU A 272 -5.53 -2.04 6.00
C GLU A 272 -4.90 -3.44 6.07
N ARG A 273 -4.70 -4.10 4.92
CA ARG A 273 -4.29 -5.52 4.86
C ARG A 273 -2.82 -5.73 4.59
N PHE A 274 -2.14 -4.76 3.97
CA PHE A 274 -0.73 -4.93 3.60
C PHE A 274 0.16 -4.91 4.86
N PRO A 275 1.04 -5.91 5.05
CA PRO A 275 1.93 -5.95 6.21
C PRO A 275 2.85 -4.73 6.26
N LYS A 276 3.02 -4.15 7.45
CA LYS A 276 3.88 -2.96 7.67
C LYS A 276 5.20 -3.33 8.36
N GLU A 277 5.33 -4.57 8.76
CA GLU A 277 6.48 -5.16 9.45
C GLU A 277 6.79 -6.53 8.84
N ALA A 278 7.93 -7.12 9.23
CA ALA A 278 8.31 -8.44 8.78
C ALA A 278 7.24 -9.49 9.18
N VAL A 279 6.90 -10.39 8.25
CA VAL A 279 5.96 -11.48 8.50
C VAL A 279 6.69 -12.82 8.54
N THR A 280 6.17 -13.73 9.35
CA THR A 280 6.65 -15.12 9.47
C THR A 280 5.52 -16.13 9.28
N GLU A 281 4.28 -15.65 9.10
CA GLU A 281 3.11 -16.49 8.84
C GLU A 281 2.87 -16.60 7.34
N TRP A 282 2.61 -17.82 6.87
CA TRP A 282 2.40 -18.06 5.45
C TRP A 282 1.05 -17.57 4.96
N ARG A 283 1.10 -16.61 4.02
CA ARG A 283 0.00 -16.24 3.15
C ARG A 283 0.53 -16.08 1.74
N ILE A 284 -0.07 -16.81 0.81
CA ILE A 284 0.42 -16.88 -0.57
C ILE A 284 0.52 -15.52 -1.27
N TYR A 285 -0.39 -14.60 -0.97
CA TYR A 285 -0.40 -13.26 -1.55
C TYR A 285 0.59 -12.29 -0.86
N TRP A 286 1.24 -12.71 0.22
CA TRP A 286 2.39 -12.01 0.82
C TRP A 286 3.74 -12.64 0.44
N HIS A 287 3.71 -13.64 -0.43
CA HIS A 287 4.91 -14.24 -1.00
C HIS A 287 5.65 -13.22 -1.86
N GLY A 288 6.98 -13.12 -1.68
CA GLY A 288 7.84 -12.14 -2.35
C GLY A 288 7.63 -12.04 -3.87
N VAL A 289 7.85 -13.14 -4.59
CA VAL A 289 7.61 -13.19 -6.06
C VAL A 289 6.17 -12.88 -6.45
N ASN A 290 5.18 -13.47 -5.78
CA ASN A 290 3.78 -13.23 -6.12
C ASN A 290 3.41 -11.74 -5.97
N LEU A 291 3.93 -11.07 -4.93
CA LEU A 291 3.78 -9.62 -4.76
C LEU A 291 4.48 -8.88 -5.90
N ALA A 292 5.72 -9.23 -6.24
CA ALA A 292 6.47 -8.61 -7.32
C ALA A 292 5.74 -8.69 -8.66
N GLU A 293 5.17 -9.85 -9.01
CA GLU A 293 4.30 -10.00 -10.19
C GLU A 293 2.96 -9.30 -10.02
N GLY A 294 2.41 -9.26 -8.80
CA GLY A 294 1.13 -8.63 -8.45
C GLY A 294 1.13 -7.11 -8.53
N LEU A 295 2.30 -6.45 -8.44
CA LEU A 295 2.44 -5.00 -8.52
C LEU A 295 1.84 -4.39 -9.79
N LYS A 296 1.86 -5.13 -10.92
CA LYS A 296 1.23 -4.68 -12.18
C LYS A 296 -0.27 -5.01 -12.29
N ALA A 297 -0.83 -5.81 -11.38
CA ALA A 297 -2.15 -6.42 -11.57
C ALA A 297 -3.28 -5.40 -11.70
N MET A 298 -3.26 -4.32 -10.92
CA MET A 298 -4.28 -3.27 -11.03
C MET A 298 -4.17 -2.49 -12.36
N ALA A 299 -2.96 -2.16 -12.81
CA ALA A 299 -2.76 -1.53 -14.12
C ALA A 299 -3.13 -2.45 -15.30
N VAL A 300 -2.88 -3.77 -15.17
CA VAL A 300 -3.35 -4.77 -16.13
C VAL A 300 -4.89 -4.84 -16.12
N GLY A 301 -5.50 -4.81 -14.93
CA GLY A 301 -6.95 -4.78 -14.74
C GLY A 301 -7.62 -3.57 -15.40
N TYR A 302 -7.00 -2.40 -15.27
CA TYR A 302 -7.49 -1.11 -15.78
C TYR A 302 -7.84 -1.17 -17.26
N ARG A 303 -7.02 -1.84 -18.08
CA ARG A 303 -7.27 -1.89 -19.53
C ARG A 303 -8.60 -2.56 -19.87
N PHE A 304 -9.10 -3.48 -19.06
CA PHE A 304 -10.42 -4.08 -19.25
C PHE A 304 -11.52 -3.35 -18.48
N SER A 305 -11.28 -2.99 -17.21
CA SER A 305 -12.28 -2.37 -16.33
C SER A 305 -12.62 -0.93 -16.73
N LYS A 306 -11.62 -0.22 -17.29
CA LYS A 306 -11.60 1.23 -17.52
C LYS A 306 -11.71 2.06 -16.23
N ASP A 307 -11.54 1.43 -15.06
CA ASP A 307 -11.53 2.09 -13.75
C ASP A 307 -10.17 2.76 -13.53
N LYS A 308 -10.10 4.07 -13.77
CA LYS A 308 -8.86 4.84 -13.62
C LYS A 308 -8.29 4.81 -12.19
N SER A 309 -9.08 4.48 -11.17
CA SER A 309 -8.56 4.36 -9.80
C SER A 309 -7.54 3.23 -9.67
N GLU A 310 -7.67 2.15 -10.46
CA GLU A 310 -6.71 1.03 -10.46
C GLU A 310 -5.29 1.48 -10.88
N LEU A 311 -5.13 2.55 -11.68
CA LEU A 311 -3.82 3.09 -12.01
C LEU A 311 -3.15 3.77 -10.81
N ALA A 312 -3.90 4.60 -10.09
CA ALA A 312 -3.40 5.29 -8.90
C ALA A 312 -3.08 4.28 -7.79
N GLU A 313 -3.95 3.30 -7.59
CA GLU A 313 -3.74 2.25 -6.59
C GLU A 313 -2.53 1.36 -6.91
N ALA A 314 -2.23 1.12 -8.19
CA ALA A 314 -1.01 0.42 -8.59
C ALA A 314 0.26 1.19 -8.19
N ILE A 315 0.27 2.51 -8.33
CA ILE A 315 1.36 3.38 -7.87
C ILE A 315 1.42 3.41 -6.35
N ASP A 316 0.27 3.45 -5.67
CA ASP A 316 0.22 3.38 -4.20
C ASP A 316 0.76 2.04 -3.67
N ALA A 317 0.42 0.92 -4.32
CA ALA A 317 0.96 -0.40 -3.99
C ALA A 317 2.48 -0.47 -4.18
N TRP A 318 2.99 0.08 -5.29
CA TRP A 318 4.43 0.23 -5.52
C TRP A 318 5.06 1.03 -4.38
N ASN A 319 4.57 2.23 -4.06
CA ASN A 319 5.14 3.06 -3.00
C ASN A 319 5.05 2.43 -1.61
N ARG A 320 3.95 1.72 -1.32
CA ARG A 320 3.69 1.04 -0.06
C ARG A 320 4.69 -0.08 0.21
N ILE A 321 4.96 -0.94 -0.77
CA ILE A 321 5.88 -2.07 -0.57
C ILE A 321 7.30 -1.56 -0.26
N TYR A 322 7.76 -0.50 -0.94
CA TYR A 322 9.07 0.08 -0.63
C TYR A 322 9.09 0.87 0.67
N LYS A 323 7.97 1.49 1.08
CA LYS A 323 7.89 2.17 2.38
C LYS A 323 8.15 1.22 3.55
N TYR A 324 7.57 0.01 3.51
CA TYR A 324 7.59 -0.92 4.64
C TYR A 324 8.63 -2.04 4.50
N HIS A 325 9.08 -2.34 3.28
CA HIS A 325 10.01 -3.45 2.98
C HIS A 325 11.17 -3.05 2.07
N GLY A 326 11.27 -1.78 1.66
CA GLY A 326 12.25 -1.32 0.69
C GLY A 326 13.70 -1.41 1.16
N ARG A 327 14.58 -1.65 0.19
CA ARG A 327 16.04 -1.66 0.30
C ARG A 327 16.66 -0.51 -0.50
N PRO A 328 17.77 0.08 -0.02
CA PRO A 328 18.61 1.05 -0.75
C PRO A 328 18.96 0.65 -2.18
N SER A 329 19.13 -0.65 -2.46
CA SER A 329 19.34 -1.22 -3.79
C SER A 329 18.13 -1.05 -4.75
N GLY A 330 17.02 -0.49 -4.28
CA GLY A 330 15.81 -0.19 -5.05
C GLY A 330 14.78 -1.31 -5.05
N ILE A 331 15.10 -2.48 -4.49
CA ILE A 331 14.19 -3.60 -4.35
C ILE A 331 13.47 -3.58 -2.98
N PHE A 332 12.56 -4.51 -2.72
CA PHE A 332 11.99 -4.76 -1.40
C PHE A 332 12.40 -6.14 -0.91
N ALA A 333 12.43 -6.33 0.40
CA ALA A 333 12.87 -7.57 1.00
C ALA A 333 11.72 -8.53 1.25
N ALA A 334 11.89 -9.72 0.66
CA ALA A 334 11.22 -10.93 1.06
C ALA A 334 12.11 -12.13 0.75
N ASP A 335 12.37 -12.94 1.77
CA ASP A 335 12.94 -14.29 1.77
C ASP A 335 11.75 -15.26 1.80
N GLU A 336 11.02 -15.28 0.68
CA GLU A 336 9.64 -15.78 0.48
C GLU A 336 8.56 -15.06 1.29
N PHE A 337 8.89 -14.44 2.41
CA PHE A 337 7.97 -13.64 3.22
C PHE A 337 8.45 -12.20 3.31
N LEU A 338 7.54 -11.22 3.28
CA LEU A 338 7.88 -9.82 3.52
C LEU A 338 8.74 -9.65 4.80
N ALA A 339 9.89 -9.02 4.65
CA ALA A 339 10.99 -9.08 5.62
C ALA A 339 11.17 -7.79 6.47
N GLY A 340 10.23 -6.84 6.37
CA GLY A 340 10.34 -5.53 7.04
C GLY A 340 11.53 -4.70 6.55
N LEU A 341 11.88 -3.64 7.27
CA LEU A 341 13.03 -2.77 6.95
C LEU A 341 14.35 -3.23 7.61
N ASP A 342 14.31 -4.22 8.50
CA ASP A 342 15.51 -4.71 9.18
C ASP A 342 16.45 -5.43 8.19
N PRO A 343 17.77 -5.17 8.22
CA PRO A 343 18.72 -5.66 7.21
C PRO A 343 19.12 -7.13 7.37
N VAL A 344 18.66 -7.83 8.42
CA VAL A 344 19.00 -9.24 8.68
C VAL A 344 18.36 -10.17 7.66
N ARG A 345 17.09 -9.93 7.30
CA ARG A 345 16.37 -10.76 6.32
C ARG A 345 16.57 -10.25 4.91
N GLY A 346 16.53 -11.17 3.96
CA GLY A 346 17.02 -10.92 2.61
C GLY A 346 15.94 -10.67 1.55
N THR A 347 16.38 -10.67 0.30
CA THR A 347 15.57 -10.52 -0.91
C THR A 347 15.83 -11.69 -1.84
N GLU A 348 14.79 -12.39 -2.23
CA GLU A 348 14.83 -13.46 -3.23
C GLU A 348 15.18 -12.92 -4.63
N LEU A 349 15.96 -13.66 -5.43
CA LEU A 349 16.35 -13.24 -6.80
C LEU A 349 15.17 -13.20 -7.79
N CYS A 350 14.23 -14.15 -7.75
CA CYS A 350 13.04 -14.11 -8.62
C CYS A 350 12.24 -12.82 -8.42
N LEU A 351 12.08 -12.39 -7.17
CA LEU A 351 11.40 -11.16 -6.80
C LEU A 351 12.02 -9.95 -7.51
N VAL A 352 13.35 -9.86 -7.58
CA VAL A 352 14.07 -8.76 -8.26
C VAL A 352 13.61 -8.64 -9.72
N VAL A 353 13.70 -9.72 -10.47
CA VAL A 353 13.42 -9.70 -11.92
C VAL A 353 11.94 -9.53 -12.24
N GLU A 354 11.05 -10.06 -11.40
CA GLU A 354 9.61 -9.85 -11.55
C GLU A 354 9.17 -8.42 -11.18
N ALA A 355 9.79 -7.83 -10.16
CA ALA A 355 9.52 -6.43 -9.79
C ALA A 355 9.97 -5.47 -10.89
N MET A 356 11.14 -5.75 -11.52
CA MET A 356 11.61 -5.00 -12.68
C MET A 356 10.63 -5.07 -13.87
N TYR A 357 10.11 -6.27 -14.16
CA TYR A 357 9.13 -6.45 -15.23
C TYR A 357 7.80 -5.73 -14.93
N SER A 358 7.28 -5.89 -13.71
CA SER A 358 6.06 -5.21 -13.26
C SER A 358 6.21 -3.68 -13.27
N GLY A 359 7.33 -3.15 -12.79
CA GLY A 359 7.60 -1.71 -12.81
C GLY A 359 7.71 -1.15 -14.23
N SER A 360 8.33 -1.88 -15.15
CA SER A 360 8.39 -1.48 -16.57
C SER A 360 7.00 -1.40 -17.19
N TYR A 361 6.12 -2.36 -16.89
CA TYR A 361 4.73 -2.32 -17.34
C TYR A 361 3.94 -1.17 -16.69
N LEU A 362 4.13 -0.92 -15.40
CA LEU A 362 3.50 0.18 -14.70
C LEU A 362 3.86 1.53 -15.33
N PHE A 363 5.12 1.75 -15.72
CA PHE A 363 5.51 2.95 -16.47
C PHE A 363 4.78 3.04 -17.82
N GLN A 364 4.67 1.94 -18.57
CA GLN A 364 3.92 1.91 -19.84
C GLN A 364 2.44 2.29 -19.64
N ALA A 365 1.83 1.82 -18.55
CA ALA A 365 0.41 2.05 -18.27
C ALA A 365 0.13 3.44 -17.69
N THR A 366 1.03 4.00 -16.87
CA THR A 366 0.78 5.21 -16.07
C THR A 366 1.58 6.43 -16.53
N GLY A 367 2.76 6.23 -17.12
CA GLY A 367 3.75 7.27 -17.36
C GLY A 367 4.45 7.81 -16.10
N ASP A 368 4.31 7.14 -14.96
CA ASP A 368 4.90 7.61 -13.69
C ASP A 368 6.41 7.32 -13.62
N SER A 369 7.22 8.37 -13.76
CA SER A 369 8.68 8.31 -13.72
C SER A 369 9.27 7.69 -12.44
N SER A 370 8.54 7.73 -11.32
CA SER A 370 9.06 7.24 -10.02
C SER A 370 9.20 5.72 -10.01
N VAL A 371 8.37 5.04 -10.80
CA VAL A 371 8.45 3.60 -11.00
C VAL A 371 9.68 3.26 -11.83
N ALA A 372 9.87 3.94 -12.96
CA ALA A 372 11.00 3.69 -13.87
C ALA A 372 12.36 3.95 -13.20
N GLU A 373 12.49 5.02 -12.41
CA GLU A 373 13.73 5.28 -11.65
C GLU A 373 14.06 4.15 -10.67
N ARG A 374 13.05 3.58 -10.02
CA ARG A 374 13.27 2.48 -9.08
C ARG A 374 13.63 1.18 -9.79
N VAL A 375 13.04 0.90 -10.96
CA VAL A 375 13.47 -0.22 -11.83
C VAL A 375 14.92 -0.03 -12.30
N GLU A 376 15.30 1.19 -12.67
CA GLU A 376 16.69 1.53 -13.02
C GLU A 376 17.64 1.21 -11.84
N ARG A 377 17.25 1.56 -10.61
CA ARG A 377 18.01 1.22 -9.40
C ARG A 377 18.11 -0.29 -9.18
N GLN A 378 17.04 -1.05 -9.37
CA GLN A 378 17.06 -2.52 -9.26
C GLN A 378 18.01 -3.15 -10.28
N ALA A 379 17.96 -2.70 -11.54
CA ALA A 379 18.78 -3.23 -12.63
C ALA A 379 20.28 -3.03 -12.39
N TYR A 380 20.67 -1.90 -11.79
CA TYR A 380 22.08 -1.56 -11.58
C TYR A 380 22.63 -1.90 -10.19
N ASN A 381 21.78 -2.37 -9.27
CA ASN A 381 22.18 -2.70 -7.90
C ASN A 381 21.68 -4.09 -7.48
N ALA A 382 20.37 -4.25 -7.27
CA ALA A 382 19.79 -5.47 -6.69
C ALA A 382 20.01 -6.72 -7.56
N LEU A 383 19.85 -6.63 -8.88
CA LEU A 383 20.02 -7.76 -9.79
C LEU A 383 21.47 -8.27 -9.86
N PRO A 384 22.47 -7.42 -10.14
CA PRO A 384 23.84 -7.90 -10.24
C PRO A 384 24.42 -8.38 -8.90
N ALA A 385 23.97 -7.84 -7.75
CA ALA A 385 24.47 -8.27 -6.43
C ALA A 385 24.14 -9.73 -6.07
N THR A 386 23.09 -10.30 -6.67
CA THR A 386 22.70 -11.71 -6.49
C THR A 386 23.44 -12.69 -7.39
N ILE A 387 24.30 -12.22 -8.29
CA ILE A 387 24.91 -13.05 -9.35
C ILE A 387 26.43 -12.84 -9.31
N THR A 388 27.21 -13.92 -9.44
CA THR A 388 28.68 -13.78 -9.54
C THR A 388 29.07 -12.96 -10.77
N GLY A 389 30.23 -12.30 -10.72
CA GLY A 389 30.71 -11.48 -11.84
C GLY A 389 30.80 -12.25 -13.16
N ASP A 390 31.10 -13.55 -13.12
CA ASP A 390 31.13 -14.44 -14.30
C ASP A 390 29.77 -15.04 -14.66
N MET A 391 28.72 -14.75 -13.89
CA MET A 391 27.33 -15.19 -14.08
C MET A 391 27.11 -16.71 -14.13
N TRP A 392 28.01 -17.49 -13.53
CA TRP A 392 27.88 -18.95 -13.42
C TRP A 392 27.24 -19.42 -12.11
N ALA A 393 27.11 -18.55 -11.12
CA ALA A 393 26.47 -18.83 -9.84
C ALA A 393 25.63 -17.64 -9.37
N HIS A 394 24.61 -17.93 -8.56
CA HIS A 394 23.73 -16.91 -7.98
C HIS A 394 23.32 -17.30 -6.55
N GLN A 395 22.86 -16.31 -5.77
CA GLN A 395 22.18 -16.54 -4.49
C GLN A 395 20.67 -16.67 -4.70
N TYR A 396 20.05 -17.51 -3.89
CA TYR A 396 18.59 -17.51 -3.78
C TYR A 396 18.14 -16.22 -3.06
N VAL A 397 18.76 -15.91 -1.92
CA VAL A 397 18.46 -14.75 -1.09
C VAL A 397 19.71 -13.92 -0.80
N GLN A 398 19.72 -12.66 -1.27
CA GLN A 398 20.72 -11.65 -0.89
C GLN A 398 20.33 -10.97 0.41
N GLN A 399 21.28 -10.70 1.31
CA GLN A 399 21.07 -9.88 2.50
C GLN A 399 21.61 -8.46 2.30
N GLN A 400 20.98 -7.50 3.00
CA GLN A 400 21.36 -6.10 2.93
C GLN A 400 22.73 -5.85 3.58
N ASN A 401 22.91 -6.38 4.80
CA ASN A 401 24.20 -6.40 5.50
C ASN A 401 24.75 -7.83 5.51
N GLN A 402 25.27 -8.24 4.37
CA GLN A 402 25.83 -9.57 4.11
C GLN A 402 27.33 -9.63 4.42
N ILE A 403 27.69 -10.03 5.64
CA ILE A 403 29.10 -10.11 6.03
C ILE A 403 29.81 -11.39 5.54
N ALA A 404 29.05 -12.37 5.05
CA ALA A 404 29.51 -13.63 4.48
C ALA A 404 28.41 -14.24 3.60
N ALA A 405 28.81 -14.90 2.51
CA ALA A 405 27.96 -15.75 1.69
C ALA A 405 28.29 -17.24 1.94
N GLN A 406 27.53 -17.90 2.81
CA GLN A 406 27.73 -19.31 3.17
C GLN A 406 26.48 -19.88 3.85
N THR A 407 26.50 -21.17 4.16
CA THR A 407 25.49 -21.81 5.03
C THR A 407 25.33 -21.06 6.36
N MET A 408 24.13 -20.56 6.66
CA MET A 408 23.88 -19.75 7.85
C MET A 408 23.22 -20.54 8.98
N LEU A 409 23.84 -20.54 10.16
CA LEU A 409 23.35 -21.22 11.36
C LEU A 409 23.36 -20.31 12.59
N PRO A 410 22.26 -20.16 13.35
CA PRO A 410 20.91 -20.62 12.99
C PRO A 410 20.45 -19.94 11.70
N ASN A 411 19.50 -20.58 11.02
CA ASN A 411 18.93 -20.05 9.79
C ASN A 411 18.18 -18.73 10.08
N PRO A 412 18.57 -17.59 9.48
CA PRO A 412 17.88 -16.32 9.69
C PRO A 412 16.59 -16.21 8.86
N PHE A 413 16.38 -17.09 7.88
CA PHE A 413 15.23 -17.09 6.98
C PHE A 413 14.10 -17.96 7.55
N PRO A 414 12.85 -17.49 7.59
CA PRO A 414 11.77 -18.27 8.18
C PRO A 414 11.34 -19.51 7.38
N SER A 415 11.46 -19.48 6.05
CA SER A 415 11.07 -20.58 5.15
C SER A 415 12.24 -21.21 4.41
N ASP A 416 13.20 -20.39 3.99
CA ASP A 416 14.23 -20.80 3.03
C ASP A 416 15.30 -21.61 3.75
N GLY A 417 16.04 -22.46 3.02
CA GLY A 417 17.11 -23.24 3.62
C GLY A 417 18.27 -22.37 4.13
N PRO A 418 19.09 -22.89 5.07
CA PRO A 418 20.29 -22.19 5.53
C PRO A 418 21.32 -21.96 4.42
N GLU A 419 21.20 -22.66 3.29
CA GLU A 419 22.06 -22.55 2.11
C GLU A 419 21.59 -21.44 1.14
N ALA A 420 20.44 -20.80 1.36
CA ALA A 420 19.88 -19.80 0.44
C ALA A 420 20.78 -18.58 0.16
N ASN A 421 21.77 -18.35 1.03
CA ASN A 421 22.78 -17.29 0.89
C ASN A 421 24.11 -17.79 0.28
N VAL A 422 24.23 -19.05 -0.10
CA VAL A 422 25.38 -19.55 -0.87
C VAL A 422 25.25 -19.10 -2.32
N PHE A 423 26.35 -18.70 -2.96
CA PHE A 423 26.38 -18.55 -4.42
C PHE A 423 26.52 -19.93 -5.04
N GLY A 424 25.56 -20.36 -5.85
CA GLY A 424 25.60 -21.66 -6.50
C GLY A 424 24.76 -21.76 -7.77
N LEU A 425 24.66 -22.97 -8.31
CA LEU A 425 23.75 -23.28 -9.42
C LEU A 425 22.28 -23.33 -8.97
N GLU A 426 22.05 -23.89 -7.79
CA GLU A 426 20.74 -24.13 -7.16
C GLU A 426 20.97 -24.21 -5.64
N PRO A 427 21.32 -23.09 -4.98
CA PRO A 427 21.69 -23.12 -3.56
C PRO A 427 20.50 -23.40 -2.63
N ASP A 428 19.26 -23.28 -3.11
CA ASP A 428 18.04 -23.61 -2.36
C ASP A 428 16.97 -24.18 -3.31
N TYR A 429 16.06 -23.34 -3.83
CA TYR A 429 15.04 -23.75 -4.81
C TYR A 429 15.43 -23.43 -6.27
N PRO A 430 15.03 -24.26 -7.26
CA PRO A 430 15.39 -24.09 -8.68
C PRO A 430 14.71 -22.92 -9.40
N CYS A 431 13.72 -22.24 -8.80
CA CYS A 431 12.97 -21.18 -9.49
C CYS A 431 13.89 -20.02 -9.92
N CYS A 432 14.82 -19.59 -9.05
CA CYS A 432 15.78 -18.54 -9.36
C CYS A 432 16.71 -18.93 -10.52
N THR A 433 17.13 -20.20 -10.57
CA THR A 433 17.98 -20.75 -11.63
C THR A 433 17.35 -20.55 -13.01
N VAL A 434 16.05 -20.81 -13.16
CA VAL A 434 15.36 -20.69 -14.46
C VAL A 434 14.75 -19.32 -14.73
N ASN A 435 14.71 -18.42 -13.73
CA ASN A 435 14.02 -17.14 -13.84
C ASN A 435 14.95 -15.92 -13.95
N HIS A 436 16.13 -15.94 -13.31
CA HIS A 436 16.99 -14.76 -13.12
C HIS A 436 17.45 -14.06 -14.42
N MET A 437 17.70 -14.82 -15.50
CA MET A 437 18.27 -14.28 -16.73
C MET A 437 17.33 -13.32 -17.48
N GLN A 438 16.04 -13.27 -17.11
CA GLN A 438 15.09 -12.37 -17.76
C GLN A 438 15.34 -10.88 -17.47
N GLY A 439 16.03 -10.56 -16.37
CA GLY A 439 16.14 -9.18 -15.83
C GLY A 439 16.69 -8.16 -16.83
N PHE A 440 17.96 -8.28 -17.21
CA PHE A 440 18.59 -7.35 -18.17
C PHE A 440 17.93 -7.35 -19.56
N PRO A 441 17.60 -8.50 -20.18
CA PRO A 441 16.93 -8.51 -21.47
C PRO A 441 15.59 -7.79 -21.49
N LYS A 442 14.74 -8.00 -20.47
CA LYS A 442 13.44 -7.31 -20.38
C LYS A 442 13.62 -5.82 -20.05
N PHE A 443 14.62 -5.46 -19.25
CA PHE A 443 15.00 -4.06 -19.01
C PHE A 443 15.38 -3.34 -20.31
N VAL A 444 16.22 -3.96 -21.15
CA VAL A 444 16.59 -3.42 -22.47
C VAL A 444 15.37 -3.32 -23.39
N ALA A 445 14.54 -4.36 -23.47
CA ALA A 445 13.33 -4.37 -24.29
C ALA A 445 12.30 -3.29 -23.88
N ALA A 446 12.37 -2.79 -22.64
CA ALA A 446 11.51 -1.72 -22.13
C ALA A 446 12.18 -0.34 -22.12
N ALA A 447 13.43 -0.20 -22.59
CA ALA A 447 14.20 1.04 -22.48
C ALA A 447 13.67 2.19 -23.37
N PHE A 448 12.88 1.88 -24.40
CA PHE A 448 12.22 2.86 -25.25
C PHE A 448 10.75 2.49 -25.47
N LEU A 449 9.90 3.50 -25.60
CA LEU A 449 8.48 3.39 -25.93
C LEU A 449 8.12 4.41 -27.02
N LYS A 450 7.03 4.18 -27.74
CA LYS A 450 6.41 5.17 -28.64
C LYS A 450 5.39 6.02 -27.88
N THR A 451 5.25 7.28 -28.27
CA THR A 451 4.09 8.09 -27.86
C THR A 451 2.79 7.42 -28.31
N LEU A 452 1.67 7.70 -27.65
CA LEU A 452 0.38 7.08 -27.98
C LEU A 452 -0.05 7.30 -29.44
N ASP A 453 0.36 8.43 -30.02
CA ASP A 453 0.08 8.77 -31.41
C ASP A 453 1.10 8.15 -32.40
N GLU A 454 2.06 7.38 -31.88
CA GLU A 454 3.21 6.76 -32.55
C GLU A 454 4.09 7.73 -33.34
N GLY A 455 3.97 9.04 -33.06
CA GLY A 455 4.71 10.10 -33.74
C GLY A 455 6.04 10.47 -33.10
N GLY A 456 6.33 9.97 -31.90
CA GLY A 456 7.55 10.25 -31.14
C GLY A 456 8.04 9.05 -30.32
N LEU A 457 9.19 9.21 -29.67
CA LEU A 457 9.83 8.18 -28.83
C LEU A 457 10.10 8.70 -27.42
N VAL A 458 9.99 7.82 -26.44
CA VAL A 458 10.31 8.06 -25.03
C VAL A 458 11.41 7.08 -24.62
N GLN A 459 12.59 7.59 -24.28
CA GLN A 459 13.62 6.81 -23.60
C GLN A 459 13.26 6.72 -22.11
N VAL A 460 12.98 5.50 -21.64
CA VAL A 460 12.52 5.22 -20.27
C VAL A 460 13.69 5.10 -19.30
N TYR A 461 14.75 4.40 -19.72
CA TYR A 461 15.92 4.12 -18.89
C TYR A 461 17.16 4.81 -19.45
N ASN A 462 18.07 5.21 -18.58
CA ASN A 462 19.37 5.76 -18.96
C ASN A 462 20.37 4.63 -19.08
N GLY A 463 21.00 4.47 -20.24
CA GLY A 463 21.96 3.40 -20.49
C GLY A 463 22.41 3.38 -21.95
N PRO A 464 23.40 2.54 -22.29
CA PRO A 464 23.85 2.43 -23.66
C PRO A 464 22.90 1.52 -24.44
N PHE A 465 22.19 2.13 -25.38
CA PHE A 465 21.14 1.49 -26.18
C PHE A 465 21.27 1.83 -27.66
N GLN A 466 20.78 0.93 -28.50
CA GLN A 466 20.53 1.17 -29.92
C GLN A 466 19.06 0.90 -30.22
N VAL A 467 18.45 1.76 -31.03
CA VAL A 467 17.05 1.62 -31.45
C VAL A 467 16.97 1.73 -32.96
N GLU A 468 16.27 0.79 -33.58
CA GLU A 468 15.88 0.82 -35.00
C GLU A 468 14.37 0.60 -35.07
N THR A 469 13.61 1.62 -35.47
CA THR A 469 12.14 1.50 -35.55
C THR A 469 11.55 2.40 -36.63
N THR A 470 10.26 2.21 -36.89
CA THR A 470 9.46 3.06 -37.76
C THR A 470 8.35 3.72 -36.97
N LEU A 471 8.28 5.05 -37.05
CA LEU A 471 7.22 5.87 -36.45
C LEU A 471 6.06 6.08 -37.44
N ARG A 472 4.96 6.62 -36.93
CA ARG A 472 3.76 6.94 -37.74
C ARG A 472 4.13 7.75 -38.98
N GLY A 473 3.52 7.39 -40.11
CA GLY A 473 3.79 8.02 -41.40
C GLY A 473 5.01 7.46 -42.13
N GLY A 474 5.58 6.35 -41.65
CA GLY A 474 6.71 5.67 -42.29
C GLY A 474 8.07 6.31 -41.99
N ASN A 475 8.17 7.13 -40.94
CA ASN A 475 9.43 7.78 -40.57
C ASN A 475 10.39 6.75 -39.95
N HIS A 476 11.39 6.33 -40.71
CA HIS A 476 12.44 5.43 -40.24
C HIS A 476 13.41 6.16 -39.31
N VAL A 477 13.65 5.61 -38.11
CA VAL A 477 14.46 6.23 -37.05
C VAL A 477 15.48 5.23 -36.51
N SER A 478 16.74 5.68 -36.45
CA SER A 478 17.87 5.02 -35.79
C SER A 478 18.37 5.91 -34.64
N ILE A 479 18.54 5.34 -33.44
CA ILE A 479 19.11 6.01 -32.28
C ILE A 479 20.27 5.19 -31.75
N ILE A 480 21.40 5.85 -31.47
CA ILE A 480 22.52 5.28 -30.74
C ILE A 480 22.77 6.15 -29.51
N VAL A 481 22.65 5.55 -28.33
CA VAL A 481 23.01 6.15 -27.04
C VAL A 481 24.36 5.57 -26.62
N GLU A 482 25.40 6.38 -26.66
CA GLU A 482 26.75 6.06 -26.21
C GLU A 482 26.94 6.61 -24.79
N THR A 483 27.16 5.71 -23.83
CA THR A 483 27.34 6.11 -22.43
C THR A 483 27.98 5.00 -21.60
N THR A 484 28.67 5.41 -20.53
CA THR A 484 29.08 4.53 -19.43
C THR A 484 28.17 4.64 -18.21
N TYR A 485 27.05 5.38 -18.30
CA TYR A 485 26.03 5.43 -17.27
C TYR A 485 25.57 4.01 -16.90
N PRO A 486 25.38 3.71 -15.59
CA PRO A 486 25.41 4.64 -14.46
C PRO A 486 26.80 4.88 -13.84
N PHE A 487 27.87 4.31 -14.42
CA PHE A 487 29.25 4.49 -13.94
C PHE A 487 29.87 5.83 -14.36
N GLY A 488 29.35 6.42 -15.44
CA GLY A 488 29.64 7.78 -15.88
C GLY A 488 28.40 8.67 -15.89
N ASP A 489 28.61 9.97 -16.08
CA ASP A 489 27.58 11.00 -15.85
C ASP A 489 26.96 11.57 -17.13
N THR A 490 27.30 11.03 -18.31
CA THR A 490 26.94 11.64 -19.60
C THR A 490 26.34 10.64 -20.58
N LEU A 491 25.31 11.07 -21.31
CA LEU A 491 24.73 10.33 -22.43
C LEU A 491 24.99 11.10 -23.72
N ASP A 492 25.67 10.47 -24.68
CA ASP A 492 25.84 10.96 -26.03
C ASP A 492 24.85 10.28 -26.96
N ILE A 493 23.89 11.04 -27.48
CA ILE A 493 22.75 10.52 -28.23
C ILE A 493 22.87 10.99 -29.68
N ASN A 494 23.00 10.04 -30.59
CA ASN A 494 23.00 10.24 -32.03
C ASN A 494 21.70 9.70 -32.62
N ILE A 495 20.92 10.55 -33.29
CA ILE A 495 19.66 10.18 -33.92
C ILE A 495 19.75 10.42 -35.43
N THR A 496 19.37 9.44 -36.22
CA THR A 496 19.14 9.56 -37.66
C THR A 496 17.66 9.33 -37.95
N ALA A 497 16.98 10.25 -38.63
CA ALA A 497 15.57 10.12 -38.96
C ALA A 497 15.23 10.71 -40.34
N GLU A 498 14.27 10.13 -41.04
CA GLU A 498 13.82 10.68 -42.34
C GLU A 498 13.00 11.97 -42.19
N HIS A 499 12.23 12.06 -41.11
CA HIS A 499 11.41 13.21 -40.77
C HIS A 499 11.63 13.61 -39.30
N SER A 500 11.45 14.91 -39.03
CA SER A 500 11.58 15.43 -37.66
C SER A 500 10.50 14.89 -36.74
N PHE A 501 10.86 14.54 -35.51
CA PHE A 501 9.95 14.00 -34.50
C PHE A 501 10.33 14.46 -33.09
N ASP A 502 9.44 14.24 -32.13
CA ASP A 502 9.70 14.54 -30.72
C ASP A 502 10.31 13.34 -30.00
N TYR A 503 11.40 13.58 -29.30
CA TYR A 503 12.15 12.60 -28.55
C TYR A 503 12.18 13.01 -27.08
N PHE A 504 11.64 12.16 -26.23
CA PHE A 504 11.52 12.38 -24.80
C PHE A 504 12.53 11.52 -24.05
N ILE A 505 13.11 12.04 -22.97
CA ILE A 505 13.97 11.29 -22.06
C ILE A 505 13.37 11.37 -20.67
N ASN A 506 13.13 10.23 -20.05
CA ASN A 506 12.74 10.14 -18.66
C ASN A 506 13.93 10.52 -17.76
N LEU A 507 13.80 11.65 -17.06
CA LEU A 507 14.86 12.14 -16.18
C LEU A 507 14.68 11.55 -14.78
N PRO A 508 15.76 11.05 -14.14
CA PRO A 508 15.70 10.65 -12.73
C PRO A 508 15.30 11.84 -11.82
N HIS A 509 14.50 11.60 -10.77
CA HIS A 509 14.02 12.66 -9.88
C HIS A 509 15.16 13.44 -9.25
N TRP A 510 16.21 12.74 -8.78
CA TRP A 510 17.39 13.39 -8.19
C TRP A 510 18.07 14.37 -9.15
N ALA A 511 18.01 14.15 -10.48
CA ALA A 511 18.61 15.04 -11.47
C ALA A 511 17.77 16.31 -11.67
N VAL A 512 16.44 16.17 -11.60
CA VAL A 512 15.47 17.25 -11.74
C VAL A 512 15.44 18.14 -10.50
N GLU A 513 15.30 17.54 -9.30
CA GLU A 513 15.23 18.26 -8.03
C GLU A 513 16.49 19.09 -7.77
N GLU A 514 17.66 18.53 -8.07
CA GLU A 514 18.95 19.19 -7.91
C GLU A 514 19.32 20.15 -9.06
N LYS A 515 18.45 20.27 -10.09
CA LYS A 515 18.66 21.11 -11.28
C LYS A 515 20.01 20.84 -11.99
N ARG A 516 20.40 19.57 -12.11
CA ARG A 516 21.73 19.17 -12.61
C ARG A 516 21.78 18.82 -14.09
N VAL A 517 20.64 18.78 -14.76
CA VAL A 517 20.55 18.38 -16.16
C VAL A 517 21.11 19.47 -17.07
N VAL A 518 22.22 19.18 -17.73
CA VAL A 518 22.82 20.04 -18.76
C VAL A 518 22.64 19.38 -20.13
N VAL A 519 22.00 20.10 -21.06
CA VAL A 519 21.74 19.64 -22.43
C VAL A 519 22.60 20.45 -23.42
N LYS A 520 23.37 19.75 -24.25
CA LYS A 520 24.03 20.35 -25.42
C LYS A 520 23.41 19.82 -26.70
N VAL A 521 23.02 20.72 -27.60
CA VAL A 521 22.44 20.38 -28.91
C VAL A 521 23.48 20.68 -29.99
N ASN A 522 23.82 19.69 -30.82
CA ASN A 522 24.90 19.77 -31.79
C ASN A 522 26.23 20.27 -31.19
N LEU A 523 26.49 19.88 -29.93
CA LEU A 523 27.67 20.26 -29.13
C LEU A 523 27.84 21.77 -28.88
N ARG A 524 26.82 22.59 -29.13
CA ARG A 524 26.73 24.00 -28.72
C ARG A 524 25.86 24.13 -27.47
N GLN A 525 26.06 25.19 -26.68
CA GLN A 525 25.26 25.43 -25.47
C GLN A 525 23.78 25.56 -25.85
N GLY A 526 22.95 24.64 -25.35
CA GLY A 526 21.53 24.54 -25.67
C GLY A 526 20.65 25.42 -24.79
N LEU A 527 19.48 25.78 -25.35
CA LEU A 527 18.39 26.60 -24.82
C LEU A 527 17.84 26.14 -23.44
N PRO A 528 17.02 26.97 -22.76
CA PRO A 528 16.30 26.56 -21.56
C PRO A 528 15.52 25.26 -21.79
N VAL A 529 15.62 24.36 -20.82
CA VAL A 529 15.07 23.01 -20.85
C VAL A 529 13.58 23.06 -20.53
N ASP A 530 12.74 22.49 -21.40
CA ASP A 530 11.33 22.26 -21.12
C ASP A 530 11.19 20.87 -20.48
N ILE A 531 10.86 20.84 -19.19
CA ILE A 531 10.63 19.62 -18.42
C ILE A 531 9.13 19.56 -18.14
N GLU A 532 8.44 18.68 -18.84
CA GLU A 532 7.00 18.45 -18.66
C GLU A 532 6.83 17.09 -17.97
N SER A 533 6.25 17.09 -16.77
CA SER A 533 5.91 15.85 -16.05
C SER A 533 7.07 14.86 -15.88
N GLY A 534 8.30 15.34 -15.65
CA GLY A 534 9.51 14.51 -15.49
C GLY A 534 10.21 14.08 -16.79
N LEU A 535 9.63 14.40 -17.95
CA LEU A 535 10.22 14.11 -19.26
C LEU A 535 10.93 15.34 -19.84
N LEU A 536 12.17 15.14 -20.27
CA LEU A 536 12.91 16.07 -21.09
C LEU A 536 12.46 15.93 -22.54
N ARG A 537 11.86 16.97 -23.12
CA ARG A 537 11.49 17.00 -24.54
C ARG A 537 12.60 17.58 -25.41
N LEU A 538 13.03 16.81 -26.41
CA LEU A 538 13.99 17.20 -27.45
C LEU A 538 13.34 17.07 -28.84
N ARG A 539 13.70 17.98 -29.75
CA ARG A 539 13.26 17.89 -31.16
C ARG A 539 14.38 17.30 -32.01
N ALA A 540 14.17 16.09 -32.52
CA ALA A 540 15.05 15.49 -33.53
C ALA A 540 14.66 16.01 -34.92
N ASN A 541 15.63 16.51 -35.68
CA ASN A 541 15.43 16.97 -37.05
C ASN A 541 15.54 15.80 -38.05
N ALA A 542 15.04 16.01 -39.27
CA ALA A 542 15.34 15.12 -40.39
C ALA A 542 16.86 15.10 -40.66
N GLY A 543 17.39 13.94 -41.04
CA GLY A 543 18.83 13.67 -41.10
C GLY A 543 19.39 13.36 -39.71
N ASN A 544 20.53 13.96 -39.38
CA ASN A 544 21.28 13.67 -38.15
C ASN A 544 21.02 14.72 -37.07
N SER A 545 20.72 14.28 -35.85
CA SER A 545 20.65 15.10 -34.64
C SER A 545 21.59 14.55 -33.56
N LYS A 546 22.32 15.42 -32.87
CA LYS A 546 23.23 15.04 -31.78
C LYS A 546 22.88 15.78 -30.50
N PHE A 547 22.72 15.03 -29.41
CA PHE A 547 22.48 15.55 -28.07
C PHE A 547 23.51 15.00 -27.10
N ARG A 548 23.97 15.84 -26.17
CA ARG A 548 24.69 15.38 -24.98
C ARG A 548 23.92 15.79 -23.73
N ILE A 549 23.59 14.82 -22.90
CA ILE A 549 23.01 15.01 -21.57
C ILE A 549 24.13 14.81 -20.55
N SER A 550 24.20 15.65 -19.52
CA SER A 550 25.16 15.52 -18.42
C SER A 550 24.46 15.73 -17.09
N TYR A 551 24.70 14.83 -16.12
CA TYR A 551 23.98 14.81 -14.85
C TYR A 551 24.79 15.24 -13.62
N ASN A 552 26.11 15.03 -13.58
CA ASN A 552 26.98 15.34 -12.42
C ASN A 552 26.31 15.11 -11.03
N PRO A 553 25.91 13.86 -10.72
CA PRO A 553 25.12 13.54 -9.54
C PRO A 553 25.88 13.85 -8.24
N PRO A 554 25.19 14.42 -7.22
CA PRO A 554 25.74 14.51 -5.87
C PRO A 554 25.76 13.14 -5.19
N ILE A 555 26.48 13.07 -4.06
CA ILE A 555 26.28 11.98 -3.11
C ILE A 555 25.00 12.27 -2.31
N ILE A 556 24.08 11.32 -2.30
CA ILE A 556 22.82 11.38 -1.54
C ILE A 556 22.96 10.45 -0.34
N VAL A 557 22.62 10.98 0.84
CA VAL A 557 22.56 10.23 2.10
C VAL A 557 21.09 9.87 2.35
N GLU A 558 20.74 8.59 2.24
CA GLU A 558 19.41 8.07 2.54
C GLU A 558 19.36 7.61 4.01
N PRO A 559 18.50 8.20 4.86
CA PRO A 559 18.30 7.73 6.23
C PRO A 559 17.64 6.35 6.27
N ARG A 560 18.12 5.48 7.16
CA ARG A 560 17.66 4.11 7.35
C ARG A 560 17.33 3.85 8.84
N PRO A 561 16.60 2.78 9.19
CA PRO A 561 16.24 2.50 10.58
C PRO A 561 17.45 2.45 11.51
N ARG A 562 17.25 2.72 12.82
CA ARG A 562 18.32 2.68 13.84
C ARG A 562 19.45 3.69 13.62
N ASP A 563 19.12 4.87 13.09
CA ASP A 563 20.06 5.95 12.78
C ASP A 563 21.23 5.49 11.87
N THR A 564 20.95 4.56 10.95
CA THR A 564 21.89 4.18 9.89
C THR A 564 21.64 4.98 8.62
N VAL A 565 22.58 4.90 7.68
CA VAL A 565 22.47 5.54 6.37
C VAL A 565 22.95 4.63 5.25
N ALA A 566 22.34 4.85 4.08
CA ALA A 566 22.80 4.35 2.79
C ALA A 566 23.31 5.52 1.93
N LEU A 567 24.38 5.29 1.16
CA LEU A 567 24.94 6.30 0.25
C LEU A 567 24.63 5.96 -1.20
N HIS A 568 24.26 6.98 -1.97
CA HIS A 568 23.95 6.87 -3.39
C HIS A 568 24.69 7.94 -4.20
N ARG A 569 24.98 7.63 -5.46
CA ARG A 569 25.37 8.62 -6.45
C ARG A 569 24.78 8.24 -7.80
N GLY A 570 23.87 9.07 -8.31
CA GLY A 570 23.08 8.74 -9.49
C GLY A 570 22.20 7.52 -9.22
N ALA A 571 22.15 6.57 -10.16
CA ALA A 571 21.43 5.31 -9.98
C ALA A 571 22.18 4.25 -9.16
N LEU A 572 23.45 4.49 -8.78
CA LEU A 572 24.25 3.53 -8.01
C LEU A 572 24.09 3.73 -6.51
N HIS A 573 23.82 2.63 -5.81
CA HIS A 573 23.98 2.50 -4.37
C HIS A 573 25.41 2.01 -4.06
N TYR A 574 25.99 2.44 -2.95
CA TYR A 574 27.37 2.14 -2.57
C TYR A 574 27.42 1.40 -1.24
N ALA A 575 28.28 0.38 -1.17
CA ALA A 575 28.47 -0.47 -0.01
C ALA A 575 29.95 -0.75 0.25
N TYR A 576 30.27 -1.17 1.48
CA TYR A 576 31.65 -1.50 1.86
C TYR A 576 32.06 -2.86 1.31
N ASP A 577 33.21 -2.89 0.63
CA ASP A 577 33.79 -4.10 0.07
C ASP A 577 34.62 -4.84 1.11
N ILE A 578 34.02 -5.83 1.74
CA ILE A 578 34.67 -6.57 2.82
C ILE A 578 35.77 -7.46 2.23
N PRO A 579 37.04 -7.33 2.67
CA PRO A 579 38.09 -8.26 2.26
C PRO A 579 37.69 -9.68 2.63
N ARG A 580 37.74 -10.64 1.70
CA ARG A 580 37.16 -11.99 1.89
C ARG A 580 38.04 -13.13 1.40
N LYS A 581 37.80 -14.33 1.96
CA LYS A 581 38.30 -15.61 1.47
C LYS A 581 37.19 -16.32 0.71
N VAL A 582 37.47 -16.71 -0.52
CA VAL A 582 36.55 -17.49 -1.37
C VAL A 582 36.97 -18.96 -1.38
N LYS A 583 36.01 -19.85 -1.17
CA LYS A 583 36.21 -21.31 -1.21
C LYS A 583 35.15 -21.94 -2.11
N VAL A 584 35.59 -22.70 -3.11
CA VAL A 584 34.72 -23.60 -3.86
C VAL A 584 34.36 -24.79 -2.96
N ILE A 585 33.06 -24.97 -2.69
CA ILE A 585 32.56 -26.06 -1.85
C ILE A 585 31.97 -27.21 -2.67
N ASN A 586 31.49 -26.93 -3.89
CA ASN A 586 30.95 -27.94 -4.80
C ASN A 586 31.17 -27.52 -6.27
N ARG A 587 31.19 -28.49 -7.19
CA ARG A 587 31.27 -28.26 -8.64
C ARG A 587 30.27 -29.16 -9.35
N HIS A 588 29.50 -28.60 -10.27
CA HIS A 588 28.50 -29.38 -10.99
C HIS A 588 29.18 -30.40 -11.95
N PRO A 589 28.76 -31.68 -11.95
CA PRO A 589 29.46 -32.73 -12.69
C PRO A 589 29.39 -32.55 -14.21
N ASN A 590 28.32 -31.93 -14.71
CA ASN A 590 28.10 -31.75 -16.15
C ASN A 590 28.51 -30.36 -16.66
N GLU A 591 28.96 -29.46 -15.78
CA GLU A 591 29.40 -28.11 -16.14
C GLU A 591 30.35 -27.57 -15.06
N ALA A 592 31.66 -27.67 -15.29
CA ALA A 592 32.68 -27.38 -14.29
C ALA A 592 32.78 -25.89 -13.90
N ARG A 593 32.19 -25.00 -14.71
CA ARG A 593 32.08 -23.56 -14.44
C ARG A 593 30.99 -23.24 -13.41
N ALA A 594 29.91 -24.04 -13.36
CA ALA A 594 28.89 -23.92 -12.33
C ALA A 594 29.43 -24.49 -11.00
N VAL A 595 29.66 -23.59 -10.04
CA VAL A 595 30.30 -23.89 -8.76
C VAL A 595 29.50 -23.29 -7.62
N ASP A 596 29.52 -23.98 -6.48
CA ASP A 596 28.99 -23.41 -5.23
C ASP A 596 30.16 -22.82 -4.42
N LEU A 597 29.98 -21.60 -3.93
CA LEU A 597 31.02 -20.77 -3.33
C LEU A 597 30.62 -20.35 -1.91
N ASN A 598 31.53 -20.58 -0.96
CA ASN A 598 31.50 -19.89 0.33
C ASN A 598 32.45 -18.69 0.31
N MET A 599 31.99 -17.57 0.83
CA MET A 599 32.77 -16.36 1.04
C MET A 599 32.70 -15.95 2.50
N THR A 600 33.86 -15.68 3.11
CA THR A 600 33.97 -15.33 4.53
C THR A 600 34.89 -14.14 4.73
N PRO A 601 34.60 -13.26 5.70
CA PRO A 601 35.38 -12.06 5.91
C PRO A 601 36.80 -12.41 6.39
N SER A 602 37.77 -11.69 5.86
CA SER A 602 39.20 -11.79 6.17
C SER A 602 39.79 -10.51 6.77
N GLY A 603 39.00 -9.44 6.81
CA GLY A 603 39.30 -8.16 7.44
C GLY A 603 38.14 -7.66 8.32
N PRO A 604 38.31 -6.49 8.95
CA PRO A 604 37.23 -5.85 9.71
C PRO A 604 36.06 -5.45 8.81
N TRP A 605 34.86 -5.43 9.38
CA TRP A 605 33.64 -5.01 8.68
C TRP A 605 32.74 -4.11 9.52
N GLN A 606 32.92 -4.07 10.84
CA GLN A 606 32.07 -3.33 11.79
C GLN A 606 32.34 -1.83 11.75
N TYR A 607 31.96 -1.16 10.67
CA TYR A 607 32.22 0.26 10.45
C TYR A 607 30.99 1.15 10.68
N ALA A 608 31.19 2.24 11.44
CA ALA A 608 30.34 3.42 11.39
C ALA A 608 31.02 4.48 10.50
N ILE A 609 30.24 5.20 9.70
CA ILE A 609 30.75 6.23 8.78
C ILE A 609 30.36 7.64 9.22
N ASP A 610 31.19 8.61 8.85
CA ASP A 610 30.84 10.03 8.85
C ASP A 610 30.46 10.46 7.43
N PRO A 611 29.17 10.50 7.07
CA PRO A 611 28.73 10.80 5.72
C PRO A 611 29.08 12.23 5.28
N SER A 612 29.37 13.16 6.22
CA SER A 612 29.78 14.53 5.87
C SER A 612 31.15 14.59 5.20
N THR A 613 31.94 13.52 5.33
CA THR A 613 33.28 13.38 4.76
C THR A 613 33.29 12.62 3.44
N ALA A 614 32.13 12.14 2.99
CA ALA A 614 31.99 11.34 1.79
C ALA A 614 32.40 12.14 0.56
N ARG A 615 33.34 11.58 -0.22
CA ARG A 615 33.83 12.17 -1.46
C ARG A 615 33.86 11.11 -2.55
N TYR A 616 33.36 11.48 -3.73
CA TYR A 616 33.38 10.61 -4.89
C TYR A 616 34.75 10.70 -5.57
N GLU A 617 35.39 9.56 -5.77
CA GLU A 617 36.67 9.44 -6.46
C GLU A 617 36.49 8.58 -7.71
N GLN A 618 36.63 9.21 -8.87
CA GLN A 618 36.63 8.56 -10.17
C GLN A 618 38.06 8.42 -10.66
N ILE A 619 38.54 7.18 -10.77
CA ILE A 619 39.91 6.87 -11.18
C ILE A 619 39.98 6.65 -12.71
N SER A 620 38.94 6.07 -13.33
CA SER A 620 38.82 5.88 -14.77
C SER A 620 37.36 5.92 -15.23
N ASN A 621 37.15 6.39 -16.46
CA ASN A 621 35.86 6.29 -17.16
C ASN A 621 35.68 4.94 -17.87
N ASP A 622 36.73 4.12 -17.91
CA ASP A 622 36.69 2.84 -18.61
C ASP A 622 35.85 1.83 -17.82
N VAL A 623 34.95 1.17 -18.55
CA VAL A 623 34.07 0.12 -18.03
C VAL A 623 34.35 -1.13 -18.86
N HIS A 624 34.79 -2.20 -18.20
CA HIS A 624 35.14 -3.47 -18.85
C HIS A 624 34.22 -4.59 -18.37
N SER A 625 33.91 -5.53 -19.25
CA SER A 625 33.20 -6.76 -18.87
C SER A 625 34.17 -7.77 -18.23
N PRO A 626 33.79 -8.44 -17.13
CA PRO A 626 32.52 -8.30 -16.42
C PRO A 626 32.45 -7.03 -15.57
N VAL A 627 31.43 -6.19 -15.81
CA VAL A 627 31.36 -4.87 -15.17
C VAL A 627 31.02 -4.96 -13.69
N PHE A 628 30.27 -6.00 -13.32
CA PHE A 628 29.84 -6.29 -11.97
C PHE A 628 30.79 -7.26 -11.24
N ASP A 629 31.96 -7.55 -11.81
CA ASP A 629 33.02 -8.19 -11.03
C ASP A 629 33.65 -7.19 -10.06
N HIS A 630 34.17 -7.71 -8.95
CA HIS A 630 34.84 -6.94 -7.89
C HIS A 630 36.02 -6.11 -8.43
N ASN A 631 36.68 -6.57 -9.51
CA ASN A 631 37.80 -5.86 -10.14
C ASN A 631 37.39 -4.90 -11.28
N GLY A 632 36.11 -4.81 -11.64
CA GLY A 632 35.65 -4.27 -12.93
C GLY A 632 35.60 -2.73 -13.09
N SER A 633 35.85 -1.92 -12.04
CA SER A 633 35.88 -0.45 -12.14
C SER A 633 36.54 0.18 -10.92
N SER A 634 36.90 1.45 -11.11
CA SER A 634 37.79 2.21 -10.26
C SER A 634 37.07 3.38 -9.55
N ASN A 635 35.74 3.48 -9.69
CA ASN A 635 34.92 4.53 -9.10
C ASN A 635 34.41 4.11 -7.71
N HIS A 636 34.62 4.97 -6.71
CA HIS A 636 34.24 4.67 -5.33
C HIS A 636 33.90 5.95 -4.55
N ILE A 637 33.21 5.79 -3.42
CA ILE A 637 33.06 6.84 -2.42
C ILE A 637 34.09 6.58 -1.32
N ALA A 638 34.99 7.52 -1.10
CA ALA A 638 35.86 7.51 0.05
C ALA A 638 35.19 8.26 1.21
N VAL A 639 35.15 7.65 2.39
CA VAL A 639 34.48 8.21 3.57
C VAL A 639 35.27 7.89 4.83
N LEU A 640 35.30 8.81 5.80
CA LEU A 640 35.87 8.52 7.11
C LEU A 640 34.95 7.57 7.87
N ALA A 641 35.56 6.57 8.49
CA ALA A 641 34.88 5.56 9.27
C ALA A 641 35.72 5.17 10.49
N CYS A 642 35.07 4.56 11.48
CA CYS A 642 35.75 3.93 12.61
C CYS A 642 35.14 2.56 12.89
N ILE A 643 35.94 1.69 13.49
CA ILE A 643 35.44 0.41 14.00
C ILE A 643 34.50 0.67 15.18
N ILE A 644 33.38 -0.03 15.20
CA ILE A 644 32.39 -0.02 16.28
C ILE A 644 32.18 -1.43 16.83
N LYS A 645 31.48 -1.53 17.97
CA LYS A 645 30.95 -2.81 18.43
C LYS A 645 29.66 -3.13 17.67
N TRP A 646 29.72 -4.12 16.79
CA TRP A 646 28.57 -4.65 16.08
C TRP A 646 28.58 -6.17 16.20
N GLU A 647 27.51 -6.71 16.77
CA GLU A 647 27.40 -8.14 17.06
C GLU A 647 27.18 -8.98 15.80
N ILE A 648 27.76 -10.19 15.81
CA ILE A 648 27.45 -11.25 14.84
C ILE A 648 26.22 -12.00 15.35
N GLY A 649 25.23 -12.15 14.48
CA GLY A 649 24.14 -13.09 14.65
C GLY A 649 24.56 -14.49 14.20
N GLY A 650 24.25 -15.49 15.02
CA GLY A 650 24.57 -16.88 14.71
C GLY A 650 26.07 -17.15 14.54
N GLN A 651 26.41 -17.93 13.51
CA GLN A 651 27.78 -18.24 13.16
C GLN A 651 28.43 -17.11 12.35
N MET A 652 27.70 -16.41 11.46
CA MET A 652 28.32 -15.42 10.57
C MET A 652 27.36 -14.51 9.77
N PHE A 653 26.19 -14.12 10.30
CA PHE A 653 25.41 -13.00 9.70
C PHE A 653 25.46 -11.76 10.59
N ALA A 654 25.28 -10.57 10.04
CA ALA A 654 25.27 -9.35 10.86
C ALA A 654 23.95 -9.27 11.65
N ASN A 655 24.01 -9.01 12.96
CA ASN A 655 22.82 -8.60 13.71
C ASN A 655 22.34 -7.22 13.21
N PRO A 656 21.13 -6.77 13.58
CA PRO A 656 20.70 -5.41 13.28
C PRO A 656 21.77 -4.39 13.75
N PRO A 657 22.05 -3.34 12.96
CA PRO A 657 23.04 -2.33 13.32
C PRO A 657 22.78 -1.75 14.73
N PRO A 658 23.81 -1.50 15.55
CA PRO A 658 23.63 -0.86 16.84
C PRO A 658 23.13 0.59 16.67
N GLU A 659 22.27 1.04 17.59
CA GLU A 659 21.85 2.44 17.67
C GLU A 659 22.95 3.27 18.34
N ASN A 660 23.32 4.39 17.73
CA ASN A 660 24.27 5.37 18.28
C ASN A 660 25.60 4.76 18.77
N PRO A 661 26.34 3.99 17.95
CA PRO A 661 27.52 3.29 18.41
C PRO A 661 28.72 4.23 18.64
N GLU A 662 29.56 3.85 19.61
CA GLU A 662 30.83 4.53 19.88
C GLU A 662 31.98 3.91 19.06
N CYS A 663 32.88 4.77 18.56
CA CYS A 663 34.13 4.31 17.95
C CYS A 663 35.02 3.59 18.98
N VAL A 664 35.47 2.39 18.63
CA VAL A 664 36.46 1.61 19.41
C VAL A 664 37.84 1.57 18.73
N GLY A 665 37.95 2.08 17.50
CA GLY A 665 39.20 2.18 16.74
C GLY A 665 39.49 3.61 16.26
N PRO A 666 40.67 3.87 15.67
CA PRO A 666 40.98 5.16 15.05
C PRO A 666 40.06 5.43 13.86
N MET A 667 39.88 6.71 13.53
CA MET A 667 39.24 7.10 12.26
C MET A 667 40.18 6.74 11.10
N GLU A 668 39.64 6.06 10.10
CA GLU A 668 40.33 5.75 8.84
C GLU A 668 39.44 6.05 7.64
N THR A 669 40.04 6.23 6.46
CA THR A 669 39.25 6.36 5.23
C THR A 669 39.01 4.96 4.66
N ILE A 670 37.74 4.58 4.54
CA ILE A 670 37.32 3.38 3.81
C ILE A 670 36.81 3.73 2.43
N ARG A 671 36.76 2.72 1.55
CA ARG A 671 36.21 2.83 0.19
C ARG A 671 34.90 2.06 0.12
N LEU A 672 33.85 2.74 -0.32
CA LEU A 672 32.58 2.13 -0.67
C LEU A 672 32.53 2.04 -2.20
N ILE A 673 32.19 0.87 -2.73
CA ILE A 673 32.08 0.62 -4.18
C ILE A 673 30.62 0.39 -4.57
N PRO A 674 30.25 0.49 -5.86
CA PRO A 674 28.89 0.21 -6.29
C PRO A 674 28.40 -1.18 -5.84
N TYR A 675 27.23 -1.22 -5.22
CA TYR A 675 26.64 -2.41 -4.57
C TYR A 675 26.57 -3.62 -5.50
N GLY A 676 26.16 -3.41 -6.76
CA GLY A 676 26.07 -4.49 -7.75
C GLY A 676 27.38 -5.22 -8.07
N ARG A 677 28.54 -4.77 -7.57
CA ARG A 677 29.86 -5.40 -7.79
C ARG A 677 30.29 -6.34 -6.67
N LEU A 678 29.49 -6.43 -5.62
CA LEU A 678 29.86 -7.04 -4.37
C LEU A 678 29.14 -8.36 -4.17
N VAL A 679 29.84 -9.26 -3.48
CA VAL A 679 29.39 -10.62 -3.16
C VAL A 679 29.26 -10.80 -1.64
N ASP A 680 30.04 -10.04 -0.86
CA ASP A 680 29.88 -9.79 0.59
C ASP A 680 29.93 -8.27 0.80
N GLN A 681 28.99 -7.69 1.56
CA GLN A 681 28.77 -6.25 1.65
C GLN A 681 28.03 -5.79 2.90
N ILE A 682 28.27 -4.54 3.29
CA ILE A 682 27.44 -3.81 4.26
C ILE A 682 26.93 -2.55 3.58
N GLU A 683 25.61 -2.41 3.55
CA GLU A 683 24.90 -1.30 2.91
C GLU A 683 24.40 -0.25 3.92
N ASP A 684 23.92 -0.69 5.09
CA ASP A 684 23.44 0.19 6.15
C ASP A 684 24.57 0.45 7.15
N HIS A 685 25.12 1.66 7.13
CA HIS A 685 26.21 2.07 8.01
C HIS A 685 25.69 2.89 9.20
N CYS A 686 26.22 2.64 10.39
CA CYS A 686 25.90 3.47 11.56
C CYS A 686 26.46 4.89 11.43
N LEU A 687 25.69 5.88 11.92
CA LEU A 687 26.10 7.28 11.92
C LEU A 687 27.00 7.64 13.09
N LEU A 688 28.03 8.45 12.80
CA LEU A 688 28.67 9.31 13.79
C LEU A 688 27.93 10.65 13.83
N LEU A 689 27.09 10.87 14.84
CA LEU A 689 26.68 12.24 15.17
C LEU A 689 27.95 13.00 15.57
N PRO A 690 28.25 14.19 15.02
CA PRO A 690 29.33 15.00 15.53
C PRO A 690 29.01 15.32 16.99
N SER A 691 29.74 14.68 17.91
CA SER A 691 29.90 15.21 19.25
C SER A 691 30.38 16.65 19.07
N LEU A 692 29.54 17.60 19.48
CA LEU A 692 29.86 19.02 19.53
C LEU A 692 31.15 19.19 20.34
N MET A 693 32.29 19.27 19.66
CA MET A 693 33.42 20.00 20.22
C MET A 693 33.06 21.49 20.20
N PRO A 694 33.17 22.17 21.35
CA PRO A 694 32.69 23.53 21.51
C PRO A 694 33.69 24.51 20.90
N ALA A 695 33.29 25.32 19.92
CA ALA A 695 33.79 26.68 19.74
C ALA A 695 33.20 27.39 18.51
N MET A 696 32.76 28.62 18.77
CA MET A 696 32.68 29.75 17.83
C MET A 696 31.55 29.77 16.80
N ARG A 697 30.40 30.33 17.22
CA ARG A 697 29.97 31.62 16.64
C ARG A 697 29.58 32.60 17.74
N SER A 698 30.01 33.83 17.50
CA SER A 698 30.21 34.90 18.45
C SER A 698 28.92 35.53 18.98
N THR A 699 29.03 35.90 20.25
CA THR A 699 28.23 36.84 21.02
C THR A 699 27.96 38.17 20.31
N ILE A 700 26.69 38.59 20.29
CA ILE A 700 26.33 40.00 20.55
C ILE A 700 25.41 40.01 21.77
N VAL A 701 25.82 40.79 22.75
CA VAL A 701 25.23 41.00 24.07
C VAL A 701 23.98 41.87 23.96
N ALA A 702 22.92 41.49 24.66
CA ALA A 702 22.05 42.45 25.32
C ALA A 702 21.46 41.79 26.58
N ALA A 703 22.15 42.00 27.71
CA ALA A 703 21.57 41.79 29.02
C ALA A 703 20.58 42.92 29.31
N ALA A 704 19.33 42.58 29.60
CA ALA A 704 18.40 43.45 30.30
C ALA A 704 17.68 42.63 31.37
N SER A 705 18.09 42.85 32.61
CA SER A 705 17.41 42.36 33.81
C SER A 705 16.05 43.06 33.94
N VAL A 706 14.96 42.30 33.91
CA VAL A 706 13.67 42.74 34.47
C VAL A 706 13.13 41.61 35.33
N ALA A 707 13.13 41.84 36.63
CA ALA A 707 12.38 41.05 37.60
C ALA A 707 10.90 41.08 37.22
N LEU A 708 10.33 39.93 36.85
CA LEU A 708 8.89 39.77 36.77
C LEU A 708 8.38 39.08 38.03
N LEU A 709 7.56 39.84 38.76
CA LEU A 709 6.59 39.38 39.75
C LEU A 709 5.94 38.08 39.28
N ALA A 710 6.06 37.04 40.10
CA ALA A 710 5.27 35.82 39.98
C ALA A 710 3.78 36.19 40.04
N ARG A 711 3.14 36.29 38.87
CA ARG A 711 1.69 36.15 38.80
C ARG A 711 1.39 34.70 39.15
N ALA A 712 0.60 34.51 40.21
CA ALA A 712 0.02 33.22 40.52
C ALA A 712 -0.59 32.62 39.24
N ALA A 713 -0.23 31.37 38.94
CA ALA A 713 -0.81 30.64 37.82
C ALA A 713 -2.35 30.69 37.92
N PRO A 714 -3.07 30.99 36.83
CA PRO A 714 -4.53 30.91 36.87
C PRO A 714 -4.95 29.51 37.29
N SER A 715 -5.90 29.43 38.22
CA SER A 715 -6.48 28.17 38.69
C SER A 715 -6.96 27.31 37.51
N PRO A 716 -6.77 25.98 37.54
CA PRO A 716 -7.17 25.09 36.46
C PRO A 716 -8.67 25.25 36.14
N LYS A 717 -8.97 25.33 34.84
CA LYS A 717 -10.29 25.70 34.30
C LYS A 717 -11.05 24.45 33.85
N TYR A 718 -12.02 24.04 34.66
CA TYR A 718 -12.87 22.86 34.42
C TYR A 718 -14.21 23.25 33.79
N VAL A 719 -14.72 22.43 32.87
CA VAL A 719 -16.07 22.59 32.33
C VAL A 719 -17.09 22.17 33.39
N LYS A 720 -18.18 22.93 33.52
CA LYS A 720 -19.26 22.67 34.48
C LYS A 720 -20.63 22.72 33.79
N THR A 721 -21.65 22.24 34.49
CA THR A 721 -23.04 22.37 34.06
C THR A 721 -23.64 23.71 34.51
N ASP A 722 -24.37 24.36 33.63
CA ASP A 722 -25.21 25.53 33.93
C ASP A 722 -26.62 25.28 33.36
N GLY A 723 -27.54 24.83 34.21
CA GLY A 723 -28.86 24.36 33.79
C GLY A 723 -28.76 23.25 32.74
N THR A 724 -29.28 23.50 31.53
CA THR A 724 -29.27 22.52 30.42
C THR A 724 -28.09 22.68 29.47
N ARG A 725 -27.10 23.52 29.77
CA ARG A 725 -25.89 23.72 28.95
C ARG A 725 -24.62 23.50 29.76
N PHE A 726 -23.47 23.53 29.09
CA PHE A 726 -22.18 23.61 29.78
C PHE A 726 -21.65 25.04 29.81
N GLU A 727 -20.72 25.28 30.73
CA GLU A 727 -20.00 26.52 30.88
C GLU A 727 -18.49 26.25 31.01
N LEU A 728 -17.69 27.05 30.32
CA LEU A 728 -16.25 27.13 30.51
C LEU A 728 -15.87 28.61 30.69
N ASP A 729 -15.28 28.95 31.84
CA ASP A 729 -14.89 30.32 32.20
C ASP A 729 -16.03 31.36 32.18
N GLY A 730 -17.22 31.05 32.71
CA GLY A 730 -18.33 32.01 32.71
C GLY A 730 -19.02 32.15 31.34
N LYS A 731 -18.64 31.35 30.35
CA LYS A 731 -19.18 31.42 28.98
C LYS A 731 -19.89 30.12 28.60
N PRO A 732 -21.00 30.20 27.83
CA PRO A 732 -21.63 29.02 27.25
C PRO A 732 -20.62 28.14 26.48
N PHE A 733 -20.77 26.83 26.64
CA PHE A 733 -19.90 25.83 26.03
C PHE A 733 -20.73 24.70 25.39
N TYR A 734 -21.33 24.98 24.25
CA TYR A 734 -21.83 23.99 23.29
C TYR A 734 -20.66 23.47 22.45
N PHE A 735 -20.68 22.18 22.12
CA PHE A 735 -19.63 21.57 21.31
C PHE A 735 -20.18 20.53 20.34
N ALA A 736 -19.56 20.44 19.18
CA ALA A 736 -19.55 19.25 18.35
C ALA A 736 -18.20 18.56 18.57
N GLY A 737 -18.22 17.26 18.80
CA GLY A 737 -17.04 16.46 19.10
C GLY A 737 -17.05 15.15 18.33
N THR A 738 -16.20 14.23 18.74
CA THR A 738 -16.03 12.95 18.05
C THR A 738 -15.52 11.88 19.00
N ASN A 739 -15.74 10.62 18.63
CA ASN A 739 -15.06 9.50 19.25
C ASN A 739 -13.68 9.29 18.62
N CYS A 740 -12.67 9.08 19.46
CA CYS A 740 -11.37 8.55 19.09
C CYS A 740 -10.94 7.55 20.18
N TYR A 741 -11.60 6.39 20.22
CA TYR A 741 -11.24 5.37 21.19
C TYR A 741 -9.85 4.80 20.91
N TRP A 742 -9.49 4.66 19.62
CA TRP A 742 -8.20 4.13 19.21
C TRP A 742 -7.03 5.05 19.62
N CYS A 743 -7.27 6.34 19.87
CA CYS A 743 -6.26 7.27 20.39
C CYS A 743 -5.68 6.81 21.75
N SER A 744 -6.43 6.04 22.56
CA SER A 744 -5.92 5.53 23.83
C SER A 744 -5.13 4.23 23.69
N PHE A 745 -5.14 3.60 22.50
CA PHE A 745 -4.57 2.27 22.29
C PHE A 745 -3.49 2.19 21.22
N THR A 746 -3.35 3.22 20.38
CA THR A 746 -2.21 3.31 19.49
C THR A 746 -0.94 3.57 20.30
N ALA A 747 0.06 2.70 20.16
CA ALA A 747 1.34 2.87 20.86
C ALA A 747 2.11 4.10 20.34
N ASN A 748 1.79 4.59 19.14
CA ASN A 748 2.45 5.72 18.52
C ASN A 748 1.80 7.05 18.95
N MET A 749 2.45 7.74 19.89
CA MET A 749 1.98 9.05 20.35
C MET A 749 2.01 10.15 19.28
N SER A 750 2.81 9.98 18.22
CA SER A 750 2.81 10.92 17.09
C SER A 750 1.48 10.87 16.34
N ASP A 751 0.85 9.69 16.23
CA ASP A 751 -0.46 9.54 15.60
C ASP A 751 -1.57 10.15 16.45
N VAL A 752 -1.48 10.00 17.77
CA VAL A 752 -2.38 10.70 18.70
C VAL A 752 -2.23 12.22 18.55
N GLU A 753 -0.99 12.72 18.40
CA GLU A 753 -0.75 14.15 18.15
C GLU A 753 -1.29 14.62 16.80
N ILE A 754 -1.14 13.84 15.73
CA ILE A 754 -1.76 14.14 14.42
C ILE A 754 -3.27 14.18 14.56
N ALA A 755 -3.89 13.16 15.15
CA ALA A 755 -5.33 13.08 15.34
C ALA A 755 -5.88 14.28 16.13
N PHE A 756 -5.20 14.66 17.22
CA PHE A 756 -5.56 15.81 18.04
C PHE A 756 -5.37 17.14 17.29
N ASN A 757 -4.32 17.26 16.47
CA ASN A 757 -4.11 18.45 15.64
C ASN A 757 -5.22 18.59 14.59
N GLU A 758 -5.54 17.53 13.87
CA GLU A 758 -6.58 17.55 12.82
C GLU A 758 -7.99 17.74 13.41
N ALA A 759 -8.31 17.05 14.51
CA ALA A 759 -9.56 17.28 15.24
C ALA A 759 -9.69 18.74 15.69
N SER A 760 -8.63 19.33 16.25
CA SER A 760 -8.64 20.73 16.68
C SER A 760 -8.77 21.71 15.50
N LYS A 761 -8.12 21.44 14.36
CA LYS A 761 -8.29 22.21 13.12
C LYS A 761 -9.74 22.17 12.60
N ALA A 762 -10.40 21.03 12.72
CA ALA A 762 -11.82 20.88 12.40
C ALA A 762 -12.76 21.48 13.46
N GLY A 763 -12.22 21.93 14.61
CA GLY A 763 -12.95 22.50 15.73
C GLY A 763 -13.57 21.47 16.69
N LEU A 764 -13.23 20.20 16.55
CA LEU A 764 -13.65 19.07 17.38
C LEU A 764 -12.81 19.00 18.68
N ASN A 765 -12.97 19.98 19.57
CA ASN A 765 -12.14 20.12 20.77
C ASN A 765 -12.61 19.30 21.98
N VAL A 766 -13.67 18.50 21.83
CA VAL A 766 -14.12 17.52 22.84
C VAL A 766 -14.10 16.12 22.22
N ILE A 767 -13.20 15.28 22.71
CA ILE A 767 -12.95 13.93 22.18
C ILE A 767 -13.37 12.91 23.24
N ARG A 768 -14.13 11.91 22.82
CA ARG A 768 -14.45 10.76 23.66
C ARG A 768 -13.46 9.63 23.40
N THR A 769 -12.94 9.02 24.47
CA THR A 769 -11.94 7.95 24.40
C THR A 769 -12.12 6.94 25.54
N TRP A 770 -11.41 5.82 25.48
CA TRP A 770 -11.55 4.75 26.46
C TRP A 770 -10.45 4.81 27.53
N GLY A 771 -10.90 4.83 28.78
CA GLY A 771 -10.06 4.70 29.97
C GLY A 771 -10.06 3.28 30.53
N PHE A 772 -10.41 2.28 29.72
CA PHE A 772 -10.42 0.86 30.05
C PHE A 772 -9.76 0.06 28.93
N ASN A 773 -9.21 -1.10 29.28
CA ASN A 773 -8.81 -2.19 28.39
C ASN A 773 -8.36 -3.33 29.32
N GLU A 774 -9.25 -4.30 29.51
CA GLU A 774 -9.06 -5.43 30.42
C GLU A 774 -8.64 -6.70 29.67
N VAL A 775 -7.50 -7.27 30.06
CA VAL A 775 -6.98 -8.51 29.45
C VAL A 775 -6.94 -9.66 30.44
N ASN A 776 -7.09 -10.89 29.95
CA ASN A 776 -6.98 -12.10 30.76
C ASN A 776 -5.63 -12.78 30.48
N VAL A 777 -4.75 -12.88 31.48
CA VAL A 777 -3.41 -13.48 31.36
C VAL A 777 -3.51 -15.00 31.27
N THR A 778 -4.53 -15.58 31.88
CA THR A 778 -4.78 -17.02 31.87
C THR A 778 -6.14 -17.32 31.27
N ARG A 779 -6.17 -18.23 30.29
CA ARG A 779 -7.41 -18.76 29.77
C ARG A 779 -8.21 -19.43 30.88
N VAL A 780 -9.46 -19.00 31.08
CA VAL A 780 -10.39 -19.61 32.05
C VAL A 780 -11.22 -20.67 31.32
N PRO A 781 -11.06 -21.98 31.62
CA PRO A 781 -11.86 -23.02 30.98
C PRO A 781 -13.36 -22.82 31.23
N GLY A 782 -14.16 -22.74 30.17
CA GLY A 782 -15.60 -22.48 30.26
C GLY A 782 -15.99 -21.01 30.44
N GLY A 783 -15.01 -20.09 30.46
CA GLY A 783 -15.24 -18.65 30.35
C GLY A 783 -15.49 -18.20 28.90
N LEU A 784 -16.03 -16.99 28.75
CA LEU A 784 -16.20 -16.30 27.46
C LEU A 784 -14.85 -15.96 26.78
N PRO A 785 -14.83 -15.69 25.46
CA PRO A 785 -13.63 -15.81 24.59
C PRO A 785 -12.46 -14.88 24.97
N ASP A 786 -11.28 -15.15 24.39
CA ASP A 786 -10.08 -14.32 24.55
C ASP A 786 -10.37 -12.90 24.05
N TYR A 787 -10.55 -11.96 24.99
CA TYR A 787 -10.87 -10.56 24.74
C TYR A 787 -9.64 -9.80 24.20
N GLY A 788 -9.85 -8.99 23.16
CA GLY A 788 -8.85 -8.05 22.64
C GLY A 788 -8.88 -7.94 21.11
N GLY A 789 -8.59 -6.73 20.60
CA GLY A 789 -8.25 -6.52 19.18
C GLY A 789 -9.35 -6.05 18.23
N GLU A 790 -10.54 -5.69 18.71
CA GLU A 790 -11.64 -5.35 17.79
C GLU A 790 -11.76 -3.85 17.57
N GLY A 791 -11.44 -3.42 16.33
CA GLY A 791 -11.69 -2.07 15.85
C GLY A 791 -10.47 -1.15 15.80
N ALA A 792 -9.48 -1.25 16.69
CA ALA A 792 -8.19 -0.52 16.61
C ALA A 792 -6.99 -1.40 16.18
N GLY A 793 -7.23 -2.68 15.86
CA GLY A 793 -6.18 -3.66 15.58
C GLY A 793 -5.47 -4.21 16.84
N PRO A 794 -4.44 -5.05 16.67
CA PRO A 794 -3.65 -5.58 17.78
C PRO A 794 -3.00 -4.44 18.57
N THR A 795 -3.32 -4.32 19.86
CA THR A 795 -2.70 -3.34 20.75
C THR A 795 -2.01 -4.03 21.92
N GLN A 796 -0.81 -3.55 22.25
CA GLN A 796 -0.10 -3.95 23.47
C GLN A 796 -0.49 -3.08 24.67
N ILE A 797 -1.34 -2.06 24.46
CA ILE A 797 -1.83 -1.18 25.52
C ILE A 797 -2.96 -1.89 26.25
N TYR A 798 -2.84 -2.05 27.56
CA TYR A 798 -3.90 -2.55 28.42
C TYR A 798 -3.77 -1.93 29.81
N TYR A 799 -4.89 -1.66 30.47
CA TYR A 799 -4.87 -0.92 31.74
C TYR A 799 -5.08 -1.81 32.95
N GLN A 800 -5.69 -2.97 32.76
CA GLN A 800 -5.84 -3.97 33.81
C GLN A 800 -5.71 -5.37 33.24
N SER A 801 -5.06 -6.26 33.97
CA SER A 801 -4.97 -7.68 33.65
C SER A 801 -5.54 -8.54 34.74
N TRP A 802 -5.97 -9.75 34.38
CA TRP A 802 -6.54 -10.73 35.29
C TRP A 802 -5.78 -12.05 35.22
N ASP A 803 -5.40 -12.59 36.37
CA ASP A 803 -4.80 -13.92 36.50
C ASP A 803 -5.54 -14.68 37.61
N LYS A 804 -6.24 -15.75 37.24
CA LYS A 804 -6.98 -16.63 38.17
C LYS A 804 -7.84 -15.87 39.19
N GLY A 805 -8.63 -14.91 38.70
CA GLY A 805 -9.53 -14.11 39.55
C GLY A 805 -8.87 -12.95 40.32
N LYS A 806 -7.57 -12.73 40.13
CA LYS A 806 -6.83 -11.59 40.73
C LYS A 806 -6.61 -10.47 39.70
N PRO A 807 -7.18 -9.27 39.91
CA PRO A 807 -6.92 -8.12 39.05
C PRO A 807 -5.57 -7.48 39.39
N THR A 808 -4.84 -7.07 38.35
CA THR A 808 -3.61 -6.28 38.45
C THR A 808 -3.73 -5.06 37.55
N ILE A 809 -3.56 -3.86 38.12
CA ILE A 809 -3.59 -2.62 37.35
C ILE A 809 -2.21 -2.40 36.73
N ASN A 810 -2.17 -2.16 35.41
CA ASN A 810 -0.93 -1.91 34.69
C ASN A 810 -0.54 -0.44 34.81
N TYR A 811 0.42 -0.12 35.68
CA TYR A 811 1.01 1.22 35.79
C TYR A 811 2.25 1.41 34.88
N GLY A 812 2.56 0.43 34.04
CA GLY A 812 3.70 0.44 33.12
C GLY A 812 3.49 1.35 31.91
N ASP A 813 4.51 1.37 31.04
CA ASP A 813 4.57 2.26 29.87
C ASP A 813 3.56 1.90 28.78
N ASN A 814 3.09 0.64 28.76
CA ASN A 814 1.96 0.15 27.96
C ASN A 814 0.64 0.06 28.77
N GLY A 815 0.58 0.72 29.92
CA GLY A 815 -0.60 0.80 30.77
C GLY A 815 -0.99 2.24 31.07
N LEU A 816 -1.28 2.57 32.32
CA LEU A 816 -1.73 3.91 32.70
C LEU A 816 -0.70 5.03 32.42
N LYS A 817 0.60 4.74 32.25
CA LYS A 817 1.55 5.76 31.76
C LYS A 817 1.39 6.06 30.27
N HIS A 818 0.84 5.15 29.49
CA HIS A 818 0.45 5.47 28.12
C HIS A 818 -0.69 6.50 28.13
N LEU A 819 -1.73 6.23 28.93
CA LEU A 819 -2.85 7.15 29.10
C LEU A 819 -2.41 8.52 29.67
N ASP A 820 -1.37 8.58 30.52
CA ASP A 820 -0.75 9.87 30.92
C ASP A 820 -0.32 10.70 29.72
N LYS A 821 0.30 10.07 28.72
CA LYS A 821 0.80 10.77 27.53
C LYS A 821 -0.36 11.34 26.72
N VAL A 822 -1.44 10.58 26.59
CA VAL A 822 -2.68 11.02 25.91
C VAL A 822 -3.31 12.20 26.66
N VAL A 823 -3.45 12.12 27.99
CA VAL A 823 -4.01 13.19 28.81
C VAL A 823 -3.13 14.44 28.79
N ALA A 824 -1.82 14.29 28.94
CA ALA A 824 -0.87 15.42 28.88
C ALA A 824 -0.85 16.09 27.51
N LEU A 825 -0.99 15.31 26.44
CA LEU A 825 -1.13 15.84 25.09
C LEU A 825 -2.46 16.59 24.92
N ALA A 826 -3.57 16.08 25.45
CA ALA A 826 -4.85 16.78 25.45
C ALA A 826 -4.74 18.12 26.22
N GLU A 827 -4.06 18.14 27.37
CA GLU A 827 -3.77 19.38 28.11
C GLU A 827 -2.99 20.37 27.26
N LYS A 828 -1.91 19.91 26.62
CA LYS A 828 -1.06 20.74 25.76
C LYS A 828 -1.82 21.34 24.56
N LYS A 829 -2.79 20.60 24.01
CA LYS A 829 -3.58 21.00 22.83
C LYS A 829 -4.90 21.70 23.19
N GLY A 830 -5.26 21.77 24.47
CA GLY A 830 -6.53 22.34 24.91
C GLY A 830 -7.76 21.47 24.59
N ILE A 831 -7.56 20.18 24.33
CA ILE A 831 -8.63 19.21 24.08
C ILE A 831 -9.25 18.76 25.40
N LYS A 832 -10.57 18.55 25.39
CA LYS A 832 -11.34 18.01 26.52
C LYS A 832 -11.69 16.54 26.27
N LEU A 833 -11.41 15.66 27.22
CA LEU A 833 -11.58 14.22 27.13
C LEU A 833 -12.80 13.73 27.90
N VAL A 834 -13.74 13.08 27.22
CA VAL A 834 -14.78 12.24 27.86
C VAL A 834 -14.18 10.84 27.99
N VAL A 835 -14.01 10.35 29.22
CA VAL A 835 -13.30 9.08 29.48
C VAL A 835 -14.27 8.02 30.01
N ALA A 836 -14.58 7.02 29.19
CA ALA A 836 -15.35 5.84 29.59
C ALA A 836 -14.50 4.91 30.47
N LEU A 837 -15.07 4.44 31.58
CA LEU A 837 -14.33 3.68 32.59
C LEU A 837 -14.45 2.15 32.47
N THR A 838 -15.39 1.66 31.67
CA THR A 838 -15.54 0.25 31.29
C THR A 838 -16.47 0.13 30.07
N ASN A 839 -16.68 -1.09 29.57
CA ASN A 839 -17.52 -1.39 28.41
C ASN A 839 -18.62 -2.41 28.73
N ASN A 840 -19.81 -2.20 28.20
CA ASN A 840 -20.88 -3.20 28.20
C ASN A 840 -20.58 -4.35 27.22
N TRP A 841 -19.95 -4.02 26.09
CA TRP A 841 -19.56 -4.98 25.06
C TRP A 841 -18.23 -5.67 25.38
N ALA A 842 -17.98 -6.80 24.73
CA ALA A 842 -16.74 -7.59 24.89
C ALA A 842 -15.47 -6.91 24.33
N ASP A 843 -15.63 -5.84 23.54
CA ASP A 843 -14.52 -5.14 22.90
C ASP A 843 -13.59 -4.52 23.93
N TYR A 844 -12.31 -4.90 23.86
CA TYR A 844 -11.25 -4.53 24.81
C TYR A 844 -11.53 -4.93 26.26
N GLY A 845 -12.27 -6.02 26.45
CA GLY A 845 -12.60 -6.55 27.76
C GLY A 845 -14.01 -6.13 28.20
N GLY A 846 -14.10 -5.26 29.20
CA GLY A 846 -15.38 -4.79 29.72
C GLY A 846 -15.96 -5.62 30.88
N MET A 847 -17.25 -5.43 31.15
CA MET A 847 -17.93 -5.91 32.36
C MET A 847 -17.78 -7.42 32.58
N ASP A 848 -17.83 -8.22 31.51
CA ASP A 848 -17.79 -9.67 31.64
C ASP A 848 -16.41 -10.23 31.96
N VAL A 849 -15.33 -9.47 31.75
CA VAL A 849 -14.00 -9.85 32.27
C VAL A 849 -14.04 -9.94 33.79
N TYR A 850 -14.68 -8.97 34.45
CA TYR A 850 -14.86 -8.97 35.90
C TYR A 850 -15.80 -10.10 36.34
N ASN A 851 -16.91 -10.29 35.62
CA ASN A 851 -17.89 -11.32 35.95
C ASN A 851 -17.26 -12.71 35.89
N VAL A 852 -16.65 -13.07 34.76
CA VAL A 852 -16.03 -14.38 34.56
C VAL A 852 -14.94 -14.64 35.60
N ASN A 853 -14.06 -13.66 35.85
CA ASN A 853 -12.95 -13.84 36.80
C ASN A 853 -13.40 -13.94 38.26
N LEU A 854 -14.53 -13.33 38.62
CA LEU A 854 -15.04 -13.34 39.98
C LEU A 854 -16.24 -14.27 40.17
N GLY A 855 -16.58 -15.10 39.18
CA GLY A 855 -17.62 -16.13 39.25
C GLY A 855 -19.05 -15.62 39.11
N GLY A 856 -19.25 -14.46 38.48
CA GLY A 856 -20.55 -14.01 37.98
C GLY A 856 -21.07 -14.94 36.89
N GLN A 857 -22.38 -15.18 36.88
CA GLN A 857 -23.03 -16.13 35.95
C GLN A 857 -23.81 -15.43 34.84
N TYR A 858 -24.15 -14.15 35.05
CA TYR A 858 -24.93 -13.31 34.15
C TYR A 858 -24.22 -11.99 33.91
N HIS A 859 -24.49 -11.34 32.79
CA HIS A 859 -23.91 -10.03 32.45
C HIS A 859 -24.18 -8.98 33.54
N ASP A 860 -25.42 -8.93 34.02
CA ASP A 860 -25.86 -8.03 35.08
C ASP A 860 -25.32 -8.35 36.48
N SER A 861 -24.54 -9.44 36.63
CA SER A 861 -23.75 -9.69 37.85
C SER A 861 -22.86 -8.48 38.16
N PHE A 862 -22.40 -7.76 37.12
CA PHE A 862 -21.57 -6.58 37.25
C PHE A 862 -22.23 -5.46 38.07
N PHE A 863 -23.55 -5.32 37.96
CA PHE A 863 -24.31 -4.27 38.64
C PHE A 863 -24.67 -4.62 40.08
N VAL A 864 -24.73 -5.92 40.41
CA VAL A 864 -25.29 -6.39 41.69
C VAL A 864 -24.25 -6.99 42.62
N GLU A 865 -23.28 -7.74 42.10
CA GLU A 865 -22.37 -8.54 42.92
C GLU A 865 -21.35 -7.67 43.68
N PRO A 866 -21.34 -7.70 45.02
CA PRO A 866 -20.49 -6.82 45.82
C PRO A 866 -18.99 -6.98 45.50
N LYS A 867 -18.52 -8.20 45.25
CA LYS A 867 -17.12 -8.50 44.91
C LYS A 867 -16.71 -7.91 43.55
N ILE A 868 -17.58 -7.96 42.56
CA ILE A 868 -17.33 -7.41 41.22
C ILE A 868 -17.33 -5.89 41.28
N LYS A 869 -18.33 -5.29 41.93
CA LYS A 869 -18.36 -3.84 42.16
C LYS A 869 -17.14 -3.34 42.94
N ALA A 870 -16.66 -4.10 43.92
CA ALA A 870 -15.45 -3.74 44.66
C ALA A 870 -14.20 -3.75 43.78
N ALA A 871 -14.04 -4.76 42.91
CA ALA A 871 -12.94 -4.82 41.96
C ALA A 871 -12.97 -3.67 40.94
N PHE A 872 -14.16 -3.36 40.39
CA PHE A 872 -14.32 -2.23 39.49
C PHE A 872 -14.04 -0.89 40.18
N LYS A 873 -14.54 -0.68 41.41
CA LYS A 873 -14.23 0.50 42.22
C LYS A 873 -12.73 0.66 42.47
N ASN A 874 -11.99 -0.44 42.63
CA ASN A 874 -10.54 -0.38 42.78
C ASN A 874 -9.85 0.14 41.50
N TYR A 875 -10.30 -0.29 40.32
CA TYR A 875 -9.82 0.24 39.04
C TYR A 875 -10.18 1.72 38.87
N VAL A 876 -11.45 2.07 39.10
CA VAL A 876 -11.95 3.46 39.04
C VAL A 876 -11.17 4.36 39.99
N GLN A 877 -10.87 3.90 41.21
CA GLN A 877 -10.05 4.65 42.16
C GLN A 877 -8.68 4.98 41.57
N ALA A 878 -8.01 4.03 40.91
CA ALA A 878 -6.70 4.24 40.33
C ALA A 878 -6.74 5.27 39.19
N VAL A 879 -7.65 5.09 38.22
CA VAL A 879 -7.76 5.97 37.04
C VAL A 879 -8.21 7.38 37.44
N VAL A 880 -9.31 7.50 38.19
CA VAL A 880 -9.86 8.81 38.56
C VAL A 880 -8.89 9.58 39.47
N SER A 881 -8.26 8.93 40.46
CA SER A 881 -7.30 9.61 41.34
C SER A 881 -6.10 10.17 40.59
N ARG A 882 -5.69 9.47 39.52
CA ARG A 882 -4.53 9.83 38.71
C ARG A 882 -4.75 11.11 37.92
N TYR A 883 -5.94 11.30 37.36
CA TYR A 883 -6.22 12.44 36.46
C TYR A 883 -7.17 13.50 37.03
N ARG A 884 -7.70 13.36 38.25
CA ARG A 884 -8.64 14.32 38.88
C ARG A 884 -8.19 15.79 38.93
N LYS A 885 -6.91 16.07 38.70
CA LYS A 885 -6.37 17.44 38.64
C LYS A 885 -6.23 17.98 37.22
N SER A 886 -6.26 17.12 36.21
CA SER A 886 -6.05 17.48 34.82
C SER A 886 -7.22 18.29 34.28
N PRO A 887 -7.04 19.53 33.82
CA PRO A 887 -8.11 20.30 33.20
C PRO A 887 -8.51 19.75 31.82
N ALA A 888 -7.78 18.78 31.26
CA ALA A 888 -8.15 18.13 30.01
C ALA A 888 -9.28 17.12 30.19
N ILE A 889 -9.57 16.63 31.40
CA ILE A 889 -10.74 15.77 31.61
C ILE A 889 -12.01 16.64 31.48
N PHE A 890 -12.90 16.27 30.56
CA PHE A 890 -14.25 16.84 30.45
C PHE A 890 -15.16 16.22 31.49
N SER A 891 -15.23 14.88 31.48
CA SER A 891 -16.09 14.09 32.35
C SER A 891 -15.60 12.65 32.47
N TRP A 892 -16.00 12.04 33.58
CA TRP A 892 -15.93 10.59 33.79
C TRP A 892 -17.23 9.97 33.31
N GLN A 893 -17.16 9.06 32.37
CA GLN A 893 -18.32 8.32 31.90
C GLN A 893 -18.35 6.95 32.57
N LEU A 894 -19.48 6.61 33.21
CA LEU A 894 -19.58 5.44 34.07
C LEU A 894 -19.27 4.13 33.35
N SER A 895 -19.78 3.98 32.12
CA SER A 895 -19.53 2.87 31.22
C SER A 895 -19.87 3.30 29.80
N ASN A 896 -19.28 2.66 28.80
CA ASN A 896 -19.84 2.63 27.46
C ASN A 896 -21.08 1.71 27.46
N GLU A 897 -22.24 2.27 27.14
CA GLU A 897 -23.53 1.60 26.87
C GLU A 897 -24.04 0.59 27.92
N PRO A 898 -24.09 0.93 29.23
CA PRO A 898 -24.52 -0.01 30.26
C PRO A 898 -25.98 -0.46 30.06
N ARG A 899 -26.19 -1.78 29.92
CA ARG A 899 -27.50 -2.43 29.75
C ARG A 899 -27.61 -3.71 30.58
N CYS A 900 -28.81 -4.24 30.71
CA CYS A 900 -29.01 -5.57 31.32
C CYS A 900 -28.47 -6.74 30.49
N GLY A 901 -28.27 -6.55 29.19
CA GLY A 901 -27.69 -7.54 28.30
C GLY A 901 -26.72 -6.88 27.32
N ALA A 902 -25.87 -7.71 26.73
CA ALA A 902 -24.87 -7.31 25.75
C ALA A 902 -24.92 -8.27 24.53
N ASP A 903 -23.79 -8.49 23.87
CA ASP A 903 -23.70 -9.40 22.72
C ASP A 903 -24.01 -10.85 23.15
N ALA A 904 -25.08 -11.43 22.60
CA ALA A 904 -25.53 -12.78 22.97
C ALA A 904 -24.52 -13.91 22.63
N LYS A 905 -23.50 -13.64 21.81
CA LYS A 905 -22.44 -14.59 21.44
C LYS A 905 -21.17 -14.40 22.26
N ARG A 906 -20.78 -13.15 22.54
CA ARG A 906 -19.48 -12.82 23.16
C ARG A 906 -19.57 -12.48 24.64
N ASN A 907 -20.76 -12.13 25.15
CA ASN A 907 -21.00 -11.72 26.53
C ASN A 907 -21.82 -12.77 27.31
N LEU A 908 -21.87 -12.62 28.64
CA LEU A 908 -22.64 -13.51 29.49
C LEU A 908 -24.13 -13.29 29.21
N PRO A 909 -24.99 -14.30 29.41
CA PRO A 909 -26.41 -14.12 29.24
C PRO A 909 -26.95 -13.09 30.23
N ARG A 910 -28.00 -12.38 29.81
CA ARG A 910 -28.79 -11.53 30.71
C ARG A 910 -29.44 -12.37 31.80
N GLY A 911 -29.34 -11.90 33.04
CA GLY A 911 -29.98 -12.47 34.20
C GLY A 911 -31.48 -12.18 34.24
N PRO A 912 -32.28 -13.10 34.81
CA PRO A 912 -33.74 -13.03 34.76
C PRO A 912 -34.34 -11.86 35.54
N ASN A 913 -33.57 -11.24 36.44
CA ASN A 913 -34.04 -10.19 37.34
C ASN A 913 -33.55 -8.78 36.94
N CYS A 914 -32.74 -8.66 35.90
CA CYS A 914 -32.21 -7.36 35.51
C CYS A 914 -33.29 -6.48 34.87
N ASN A 915 -33.41 -5.27 35.38
CA ASN A 915 -34.40 -4.26 34.99
C ASN A 915 -33.83 -2.84 35.22
N PRO A 916 -34.52 -1.77 34.78
CA PRO A 916 -34.05 -0.39 34.93
C PRO A 916 -33.61 0.03 36.34
N THR A 917 -34.25 -0.51 37.38
CA THR A 917 -33.88 -0.19 38.77
C THR A 917 -32.51 -0.75 39.15
N VAL A 918 -32.09 -1.87 38.56
CA VAL A 918 -30.79 -2.50 38.84
C VAL A 918 -29.65 -1.61 38.33
N VAL A 919 -29.71 -1.22 37.06
CA VAL A 919 -28.69 -0.37 36.43
C VAL A 919 -28.68 1.02 37.08
N ASN A 920 -29.86 1.61 37.36
CA ASN A 920 -29.96 2.90 38.04
C ASN A 920 -29.27 2.91 39.42
N LYS A 921 -29.50 1.87 40.24
CA LYS A 921 -28.87 1.76 41.57
C LYS A 921 -27.35 1.64 41.47
N TRP A 922 -26.86 0.89 40.49
CA TRP A 922 -25.42 0.81 40.23
C TRP A 922 -24.86 2.18 39.80
N MET A 923 -25.53 2.88 38.87
CA MET A 923 -25.11 4.22 38.45
C MET A 923 -25.04 5.20 39.63
N ASP A 924 -26.03 5.19 40.51
CA ASP A 924 -26.07 6.04 41.72
C ASP A 924 -24.95 5.68 42.72
N GLU A 925 -24.62 4.39 42.83
CA GLU A 925 -23.52 3.92 43.67
C GLU A 925 -22.14 4.33 43.12
N ILE A 926 -21.87 4.09 41.84
CA ILE A 926 -20.56 4.37 41.22
C ILE A 926 -20.35 5.87 41.03
N SER A 927 -21.35 6.63 40.58
CA SER A 927 -21.23 8.08 40.41
C SER A 927 -20.92 8.80 41.73
N ARG A 928 -21.59 8.41 42.84
CA ARG A 928 -21.26 8.95 44.17
C ARG A 928 -19.88 8.51 44.66
N PHE A 929 -19.43 7.32 44.28
CA PHE A 929 -18.07 6.87 44.58
C PHE A 929 -17.03 7.74 43.84
N ILE A 930 -17.20 7.98 42.54
CA ILE A 930 -16.34 8.86 41.75
C ILE A 930 -16.33 10.28 42.34
N LYS A 931 -17.49 10.85 42.71
CA LYS A 931 -17.56 12.18 43.35
C LYS A 931 -16.78 12.30 44.66
N LYS A 932 -16.57 11.20 45.40
CA LYS A 932 -15.72 11.20 46.60
C LYS A 932 -14.23 11.30 46.25
N ILE A 933 -13.83 10.83 45.07
CA ILE A 933 -12.45 10.87 44.58
C ILE A 933 -12.16 12.20 43.88
N ASP A 934 -13.12 12.64 43.06
CA ASP A 934 -13.05 13.80 42.18
C ASP A 934 -14.35 14.62 42.24
N GLY A 935 -14.29 15.72 42.99
CA GLY A 935 -15.38 16.69 43.08
C GLY A 935 -15.38 17.73 41.96
N SER A 936 -14.34 17.78 41.13
CA SER A 936 -14.10 18.85 40.16
C SER A 936 -14.72 18.55 38.79
N HIS A 937 -14.55 17.31 38.30
CA HIS A 937 -15.02 16.92 36.97
C HIS A 937 -16.48 16.46 36.95
N MET A 938 -17.11 16.59 35.78
CA MET A 938 -18.46 16.10 35.53
C MET A 938 -18.50 14.58 35.45
N ILE A 939 -19.69 14.01 35.63
CA ILE A 939 -19.94 12.57 35.45
C ILE A 939 -21.12 12.40 34.48
N SER A 940 -20.98 11.51 33.51
CA SER A 940 -22.03 11.13 32.56
C SER A 940 -22.37 9.65 32.62
N THR A 941 -23.54 9.31 32.11
CA THR A 941 -24.05 7.93 32.14
C THR A 941 -23.35 7.03 31.12
N GLY A 942 -23.15 7.53 29.90
CA GLY A 942 -22.65 6.74 28.76
C GLY A 942 -23.65 5.75 28.21
N GLU A 943 -24.92 5.90 28.61
CA GLU A 943 -26.03 5.09 28.11
C GLU A 943 -26.49 5.58 26.75
N GLU A 944 -27.25 4.73 26.06
CA GLU A 944 -27.77 5.01 24.72
C GLU A 944 -29.12 5.73 24.73
N GLY A 945 -29.62 6.07 25.92
CA GLY A 945 -30.76 6.96 26.11
C GLY A 945 -32.14 6.29 26.10
N PHE A 946 -32.23 4.97 26.22
CA PHE A 946 -33.53 4.30 26.20
C PHE A 946 -34.43 4.75 27.36
N PHE A 947 -35.71 4.91 27.06
CA PHE A 947 -36.73 5.30 28.03
C PHE A 947 -37.42 4.09 28.64
N ASN A 948 -38.20 4.34 29.69
CA ASN A 948 -39.01 3.35 30.40
C ASN A 948 -40.45 3.84 30.59
N PHE A 949 -41.12 4.12 29.48
CA PHE A 949 -42.53 4.47 29.38
C PHE A 949 -43.38 3.19 29.46
N PRO A 950 -44.22 3.05 30.51
CA PRO A 950 -45.03 1.86 30.68
C PRO A 950 -45.96 1.61 29.49
N GLY A 951 -45.90 0.40 28.93
CA GLY A 951 -46.78 -0.04 27.84
C GLY A 951 -46.39 0.45 26.45
N ASP A 952 -45.24 1.11 26.27
CA ASP A 952 -44.75 1.46 24.94
C ASP A 952 -44.37 0.19 24.15
N PRO A 953 -44.80 0.04 22.88
CA PRO A 953 -44.50 -1.15 22.10
C PRO A 953 -43.04 -1.21 21.63
N ASP A 954 -42.31 -0.10 21.63
CA ASP A 954 -40.93 -0.05 21.18
C ASP A 954 -39.97 -0.31 22.35
N TRP A 955 -39.07 -1.30 22.16
CA TRP A 955 -38.12 -1.75 23.18
C TRP A 955 -37.20 -0.62 23.68
N ALA A 956 -36.90 0.36 22.82
CA ALA A 956 -36.09 1.53 23.15
C ALA A 956 -36.82 2.53 24.07
N TYR A 957 -38.13 2.35 24.28
CA TYR A 957 -38.96 3.24 25.08
C TYR A 957 -39.61 2.57 26.28
N ASN A 958 -39.62 1.25 26.38
CA ASN A 958 -40.37 0.53 27.42
C ASN A 958 -39.51 -0.07 28.53
N GLY A 959 -38.21 0.28 28.55
CA GLY A 959 -37.26 -0.18 29.56
C GLY A 959 -36.80 -1.63 29.37
N ALA A 960 -37.10 -2.26 28.23
CA ALA A 960 -36.73 -3.65 27.96
C ALA A 960 -35.24 -3.91 28.17
N ASP A 961 -34.37 -3.01 27.73
CA ASP A 961 -32.91 -3.16 27.86
C ASP A 961 -32.35 -2.85 29.26
N GLY A 962 -33.21 -2.45 30.20
CA GLY A 962 -32.82 -2.27 31.58
C GLY A 962 -32.25 -0.89 31.90
N THR A 963 -32.57 0.12 31.12
CA THR A 963 -32.24 1.52 31.39
C THR A 963 -33.51 2.37 31.48
N ASP A 964 -33.39 3.53 32.13
CA ASP A 964 -34.43 4.55 32.23
C ASP A 964 -33.73 5.91 32.22
N PHE A 965 -33.63 6.50 31.04
CA PHE A 965 -32.90 7.76 30.83
C PHE A 965 -33.32 8.87 31.81
N TYR A 966 -34.62 8.98 32.12
CA TYR A 966 -35.12 9.97 33.07
C TYR A 966 -34.64 9.70 34.48
N ALA A 967 -34.73 8.45 34.94
CA ALA A 967 -34.30 8.08 36.28
C ALA A 967 -32.77 8.19 36.44
N ASN A 968 -32.02 7.74 35.42
CA ASN A 968 -30.56 7.71 35.40
C ASN A 968 -29.97 9.12 35.39
N THR A 969 -30.41 9.97 34.47
CA THR A 969 -29.88 11.34 34.35
C THR A 969 -30.25 12.21 35.57
N LYS A 970 -31.39 11.94 36.24
CA LYS A 970 -31.79 12.69 37.45
C LYS A 970 -30.92 12.45 38.67
N LEU A 971 -30.16 11.36 38.73
CA LEU A 971 -29.29 11.04 39.87
C LEU A 971 -28.37 12.22 40.21
N SER A 972 -28.27 12.59 41.49
CA SER A 972 -27.64 13.85 41.90
C SER A 972 -26.15 13.95 41.56
N ALA A 973 -25.43 12.83 41.53
CA ALA A 973 -24.02 12.79 41.17
C ALA A 973 -23.77 12.77 39.64
N ILE A 974 -24.79 12.44 38.84
CA ILE A 974 -24.74 12.54 37.37
C ILE A 974 -24.89 14.01 36.97
N SER A 975 -23.94 14.51 36.18
CA SER A 975 -23.89 15.90 35.74
C SER A 975 -24.71 16.11 34.46
N TYR A 976 -24.62 15.18 33.50
CA TYR A 976 -25.37 15.22 32.25
C TYR A 976 -25.71 13.81 31.75
N GLY A 977 -26.76 13.70 30.95
CA GLY A 977 -27.20 12.45 30.32
C GLY A 977 -26.64 12.29 28.91
N THR A 978 -26.49 11.05 28.46
CA THR A 978 -26.07 10.73 27.09
C THR A 978 -27.11 9.85 26.40
N PHE A 979 -27.15 9.91 25.08
CA PHE A 979 -27.83 8.93 24.25
C PHE A 979 -27.00 8.67 23.00
N HIS A 980 -27.13 7.49 22.41
CA HIS A 980 -26.40 7.09 21.19
C HIS A 980 -27.38 6.73 20.07
N SER A 981 -26.91 6.52 18.84
CA SER A 981 -27.80 6.17 17.73
C SER A 981 -27.10 5.38 16.62
N TYR A 982 -27.39 4.07 16.60
CA TYR A 982 -26.99 3.15 15.53
C TYR A 982 -28.22 2.49 14.89
N PRO A 983 -29.04 3.23 14.13
CA PRO A 983 -30.28 2.71 13.54
C PRO A 983 -30.08 1.49 12.64
N ASP A 984 -28.89 1.37 12.03
CA ASP A 984 -28.45 0.20 11.27
C ASP A 984 -28.53 -1.10 12.08
N TRP A 985 -28.02 -1.08 13.32
CA TRP A 985 -28.04 -2.26 14.19
C TRP A 985 -29.39 -2.51 14.85
N TRP A 986 -30.18 -1.45 15.04
CA TRP A 986 -31.45 -1.52 15.76
C TRP A 986 -32.66 -1.80 14.86
N SER A 987 -32.41 -1.94 13.55
CA SER A 987 -33.47 -1.99 12.52
C SER A 987 -34.42 -0.79 12.62
N LYS A 988 -33.88 0.41 12.87
CA LYS A 988 -34.63 1.67 12.95
C LYS A 988 -34.40 2.52 11.71
N THR A 989 -35.32 3.45 11.45
CA THR A 989 -35.21 4.37 10.30
C THR A 989 -34.54 5.68 10.70
N PRO A 990 -34.00 6.46 9.73
CA PRO A 990 -33.50 7.80 10.04
C PRO A 990 -34.55 8.73 10.66
N GLN A 991 -35.82 8.58 10.27
CA GLN A 991 -36.91 9.35 10.88
C GLN A 991 -37.11 8.99 12.36
N TRP A 992 -36.90 7.74 12.74
CA TRP A 992 -36.98 7.32 14.14
C TRP A 992 -35.90 8.00 15.00
N VAL A 993 -34.66 8.08 14.50
CA VAL A 993 -33.54 8.76 15.20
C VAL A 993 -33.82 10.26 15.36
N LEU A 994 -34.42 10.89 14.35
CA LEU A 994 -34.84 12.30 14.44
C LEU A 994 -35.85 12.52 15.58
N ASN A 995 -36.84 11.63 15.69
CA ASN A 995 -37.84 11.69 16.77
C ASN A 995 -37.20 11.41 18.15
N PHE A 996 -36.29 10.45 18.22
CA PHE A 996 -35.55 10.11 19.44
C PHE A 996 -34.70 11.29 19.93
N THR A 997 -34.03 11.99 19.02
CA THR A 997 -33.26 13.21 19.29
C THR A 997 -34.16 14.31 19.86
N ALA A 998 -35.34 14.52 19.25
CA ALA A 998 -36.31 15.50 19.73
C ALA A 998 -36.80 15.21 21.15
N GLN A 999 -37.08 13.95 21.46
CA GLN A 999 -37.51 13.53 22.80
C GLN A 999 -36.40 13.69 23.85
N HIS A 1000 -35.14 13.47 23.49
CA HIS A 1000 -34.01 13.77 24.36
C HIS A 1000 -33.87 15.26 24.64
N GLY A 1001 -34.14 16.12 23.65
CA GLY A 1001 -34.25 17.56 23.85
C GLY A 1001 -35.38 17.97 24.82
N ILE A 1002 -36.51 17.26 24.77
CA ILE A 1002 -37.62 17.45 25.73
C ILE A 1002 -37.20 16.95 27.12
N ALA A 1003 -36.56 15.79 27.20
CA ALA A 1003 -36.08 15.20 28.44
C ALA A 1003 -35.05 16.10 29.13
N GLN A 1004 -34.09 16.66 28.37
CA GLN A 1004 -33.11 17.64 28.83
C GLN A 1004 -33.78 18.79 29.59
N LYS A 1005 -34.79 19.41 28.98
CA LYS A 1005 -35.54 20.52 29.57
C LYS A 1005 -36.32 20.09 30.82
N LYS A 1006 -36.92 18.90 30.79
CA LYS A 1006 -37.71 18.37 31.90
C LYS A 1006 -36.85 17.94 33.10
N ILE A 1007 -35.64 17.46 32.85
CA ILE A 1007 -34.68 17.04 33.89
C ILE A 1007 -33.92 18.25 34.45
N GLY A 1008 -33.69 19.27 33.61
CA GLY A 1008 -32.94 20.47 33.99
C GLY A 1008 -31.42 20.24 34.04
N LYS A 1009 -30.93 19.26 33.29
CA LYS A 1009 -29.49 18.95 33.14
C LYS A 1009 -29.13 18.90 31.66
N PRO A 1010 -27.86 19.08 31.29
CA PRO A 1010 -27.42 18.95 29.91
C PRO A 1010 -27.62 17.52 29.40
N VAL A 1011 -27.84 17.38 28.09
CA VAL A 1011 -27.87 16.10 27.39
C VAL A 1011 -26.98 16.20 26.16
N VAL A 1012 -26.14 15.18 25.96
CA VAL A 1012 -25.21 15.08 24.83
C VAL A 1012 -25.61 13.88 23.98
N TRP A 1013 -25.65 14.08 22.66
CA TRP A 1013 -25.82 12.98 21.72
C TRP A 1013 -24.46 12.42 21.32
N GLU A 1014 -24.04 11.31 21.90
CA GLU A 1014 -22.73 10.70 21.63
C GLU A 1014 -22.92 9.53 20.66
N GLU A 1015 -21.85 9.02 20.05
CA GLU A 1015 -21.85 7.77 19.30
C GLU A 1015 -23.02 7.60 18.29
N TYR A 1016 -23.13 8.54 17.36
CA TYR A 1016 -24.08 8.43 16.25
C TYR A 1016 -23.37 8.23 14.91
N GLY A 1017 -23.97 7.41 14.06
CA GLY A 1017 -23.44 7.11 12.75
C GLY A 1017 -24.48 6.52 11.80
N TRP A 1018 -24.13 6.52 10.52
CA TRP A 1018 -24.87 5.83 9.47
C TRP A 1018 -23.88 5.07 8.60
N MET A 1019 -24.06 3.75 8.43
CA MET A 1019 -23.10 2.93 7.68
C MET A 1019 -22.94 3.42 6.24
N THR A 1020 -21.70 3.37 5.73
CA THR A 1020 -21.41 3.47 4.30
C THR A 1020 -22.18 2.39 3.52
N PRO A 1021 -22.53 2.60 2.24
CA PRO A 1021 -23.19 1.58 1.42
C PRO A 1021 -22.47 0.23 1.44
N GLU A 1022 -21.14 0.24 1.39
CA GLU A 1022 -20.27 -0.93 1.35
C GLU A 1022 -20.36 -1.71 2.66
N ALA A 1023 -20.08 -1.06 3.79
CA ALA A 1023 -20.19 -1.69 5.11
C ALA A 1023 -21.61 -2.16 5.43
N ARG A 1024 -22.66 -1.45 4.98
CA ARG A 1024 -24.04 -1.90 5.16
C ARG A 1024 -24.33 -3.16 4.36
N LEU A 1025 -23.85 -3.23 3.13
CA LEU A 1025 -23.98 -4.43 2.30
C LEU A 1025 -23.24 -5.62 2.93
N GLU A 1026 -22.04 -5.38 3.46
CA GLU A 1026 -21.23 -6.41 4.13
C GLU A 1026 -21.88 -6.92 5.42
N ASN A 1027 -22.28 -6.01 6.32
CA ASN A 1027 -22.76 -6.37 7.65
C ASN A 1027 -24.23 -6.79 7.68
N LEU A 1028 -25.07 -6.18 6.84
CA LEU A 1028 -26.53 -6.37 6.87
C LEU A 1028 -27.08 -7.05 5.60
N GLY A 1029 -26.26 -7.26 4.56
CA GLY A 1029 -26.71 -7.85 3.30
C GLY A 1029 -27.64 -6.95 2.48
N ILE A 1030 -27.76 -5.67 2.84
CA ILE A 1030 -28.69 -4.70 2.22
C ILE A 1030 -27.99 -3.37 1.96
N VAL A 1031 -28.44 -2.63 0.95
CA VAL A 1031 -28.08 -1.22 0.73
C VAL A 1031 -29.22 -0.31 1.15
N SER A 1032 -28.90 0.93 1.52
CA SER A 1032 -29.92 1.93 1.86
C SER A 1032 -30.12 2.96 0.76
N ASN A 1033 -31.35 3.44 0.63
CA ASN A 1033 -31.69 4.55 -0.26
C ASN A 1033 -31.31 5.93 0.31
N TYR A 1034 -30.82 5.99 1.56
CA TYR A 1034 -30.33 7.22 2.18
C TYR A 1034 -28.81 7.28 2.13
N THR A 1035 -28.27 8.37 1.58
CA THR A 1035 -26.85 8.70 1.78
C THR A 1035 -26.59 9.10 3.23
N ARG A 1036 -25.34 9.03 3.67
CA ARG A 1036 -24.94 9.48 5.02
C ARG A 1036 -25.30 10.94 5.28
N LEU A 1037 -25.16 11.80 4.26
CA LEU A 1037 -25.60 13.20 4.31
C LEU A 1037 -27.11 13.34 4.53
N GLN A 1038 -27.92 12.52 3.86
CA GLN A 1038 -29.38 12.55 3.99
C GLN A 1038 -29.87 11.98 5.33
N ALA A 1039 -29.14 11.05 5.92
CA ALA A 1039 -29.46 10.50 7.24
C ALA A 1039 -29.00 11.42 8.38
N ILE A 1040 -27.70 11.76 8.42
CA ILE A 1040 -27.09 12.46 9.56
C ILE A 1040 -27.42 13.95 9.59
N GLY A 1041 -27.47 14.61 8.43
CA GLY A 1041 -27.67 16.07 8.36
C GLY A 1041 -28.94 16.56 9.08
N PRO A 1042 -30.12 15.94 8.87
CA PRO A 1042 -31.33 16.27 9.62
C PRO A 1042 -31.21 16.05 11.13
N TRP A 1043 -30.49 15.02 11.56
CA TRP A 1043 -30.32 14.75 12.98
C TRP A 1043 -29.46 15.81 13.68
N GLN A 1044 -28.36 16.22 13.06
CA GLN A 1044 -27.50 17.31 13.53
C GLN A 1044 -28.25 18.65 13.63
N LYS A 1045 -29.16 18.94 12.69
CA LYS A 1045 -30.06 20.10 12.81
C LYS A 1045 -30.99 20.01 14.00
N ALA A 1046 -31.51 18.81 14.30
CA ALA A 1046 -32.36 18.62 15.48
C ALA A 1046 -31.60 18.88 16.80
N VAL A 1047 -30.30 18.58 16.88
CA VAL A 1047 -29.45 18.96 18.02
C VAL A 1047 -29.52 20.47 18.26
N LEU A 1048 -29.33 21.26 17.20
CA LEU A 1048 -29.38 22.73 17.25
C LEU A 1048 -30.79 23.24 17.59
N GLU A 1049 -31.82 22.71 16.94
CA GLU A 1049 -33.22 23.12 17.13
C GLU A 1049 -33.71 22.85 18.56
N HIS A 1050 -33.35 21.70 19.12
CA HIS A 1050 -33.74 21.32 20.47
C HIS A 1050 -32.78 21.85 21.55
N LYS A 1051 -31.68 22.50 21.15
CA LYS A 1051 -30.63 23.05 22.01
C LYS A 1051 -30.03 22.00 22.94
N LEU A 1052 -29.73 20.82 22.39
CA LEU A 1052 -28.91 19.83 23.11
C LEU A 1052 -27.53 20.45 23.42
N ALA A 1053 -26.92 20.02 24.52
CA ALA A 1053 -25.72 20.67 25.05
C ALA A 1053 -24.45 20.36 24.24
N GLY A 1054 -24.46 19.28 23.46
CA GLY A 1054 -23.44 18.93 22.51
C GLY A 1054 -23.77 17.63 21.77
N ASP A 1055 -22.94 17.31 20.79
CA ASP A 1055 -23.04 16.06 20.03
C ASP A 1055 -21.65 15.54 19.65
N GLN A 1056 -21.50 14.23 19.48
CA GLN A 1056 -20.25 13.56 19.09
C GLN A 1056 -20.52 12.40 18.14
N PHE A 1057 -20.02 12.47 16.90
CA PHE A 1057 -20.19 11.37 15.95
C PHE A 1057 -19.24 10.19 16.24
N TRP A 1058 -19.61 9.02 15.72
CA TRP A 1058 -18.76 7.84 15.65
C TRP A 1058 -18.31 7.62 14.20
N GLN A 1059 -17.03 7.66 13.88
CA GLN A 1059 -15.88 8.06 14.69
C GLN A 1059 -14.88 8.88 13.86
N LEU A 1060 -13.91 9.49 14.54
CA LEU A 1060 -12.90 10.37 13.93
C LEU A 1060 -12.07 9.60 12.90
N GLY A 1061 -12.17 9.99 11.63
CA GLY A 1061 -11.34 9.48 10.56
C GLY A 1061 -10.17 10.42 10.24
N ILE A 1062 -8.93 9.91 10.33
CA ILE A 1062 -7.70 10.64 9.99
C ILE A 1062 -6.93 9.83 8.94
N SER A 1063 -6.54 10.45 7.82
CA SER A 1063 -5.90 9.73 6.70
C SER A 1063 -4.37 9.72 6.72
N ASN A 1064 -3.75 10.55 7.56
CA ASN A 1064 -2.31 10.77 7.59
C ASN A 1064 -1.62 10.25 8.87
N LEU A 1065 -2.16 9.18 9.47
CA LEU A 1065 -1.47 8.50 10.57
C LEU A 1065 -0.30 7.67 10.03
N SER A 1066 0.60 7.19 10.89
CA SER A 1066 1.77 6.40 10.47
C SER A 1066 1.38 5.12 9.72
N PHE A 1067 0.20 4.60 10.03
CA PHE A 1067 -0.44 3.45 9.39
C PHE A 1067 -1.54 3.84 8.38
N GLY A 1068 -1.55 5.09 7.91
CA GLY A 1068 -2.50 5.60 6.91
C GLY A 1068 -3.83 6.03 7.52
N ARG A 1069 -4.93 5.51 6.98
CA ARG A 1069 -6.27 5.80 7.47
C ARG A 1069 -6.51 5.15 8.84
N SER A 1070 -7.02 5.94 9.79
CA SER A 1070 -7.53 5.45 11.07
C SER A 1070 -8.64 4.42 10.84
N THR A 1071 -8.99 3.67 11.88
CA THR A 1071 -9.85 2.49 11.69
C THR A 1071 -11.25 2.85 11.20
N ASN A 1072 -11.85 1.94 10.41
CA ASN A 1072 -13.16 2.15 9.80
C ASN A 1072 -14.04 0.91 9.91
N ASP A 1073 -15.05 1.02 10.76
CA ASP A 1073 -16.10 0.03 11.00
C ASP A 1073 -17.36 0.29 10.15
N GLY A 1074 -17.23 1.10 9.11
CA GLY A 1074 -18.33 1.52 8.27
C GLY A 1074 -19.07 2.76 8.74
N PHE A 1075 -18.81 3.29 9.95
CA PHE A 1075 -19.40 4.53 10.45
C PHE A 1075 -18.45 5.73 10.42
N THR A 1076 -17.15 5.47 10.27
CA THR A 1076 -16.08 6.48 10.35
C THR A 1076 -16.27 7.59 9.31
N ILE A 1077 -16.09 8.84 9.75
CA ILE A 1077 -16.09 10.04 8.89
C ILE A 1077 -14.68 10.60 8.86
N TYR A 1078 -14.01 10.48 7.71
CA TYR A 1078 -12.67 11.01 7.54
C TYR A 1078 -12.67 12.49 7.21
N LEU A 1079 -11.81 13.26 7.88
CA LEU A 1079 -11.79 14.72 7.77
C LEU A 1079 -11.40 15.24 6.38
N ASP A 1080 -10.86 14.39 5.51
CA ASP A 1080 -10.53 14.67 4.11
C ASP A 1080 -11.58 14.17 3.11
N ASP A 1081 -12.59 13.40 3.55
CA ASP A 1081 -13.67 12.96 2.67
C ASP A 1081 -14.63 14.11 2.34
N PRO A 1082 -15.23 14.13 1.14
CA PRO A 1082 -16.16 15.19 0.73
C PRO A 1082 -17.33 15.41 1.69
N GLU A 1083 -17.81 14.36 2.38
CA GLU A 1083 -18.92 14.45 3.31
C GLU A 1083 -18.57 15.17 4.63
N ALA A 1084 -17.29 15.16 5.04
CA ALA A 1084 -16.85 15.82 6.26
C ALA A 1084 -17.01 17.34 6.21
N LYS A 1085 -16.97 17.94 5.00
CA LYS A 1085 -17.29 19.38 4.84
C LYS A 1085 -18.62 19.73 5.49
N THR A 1086 -19.66 18.96 5.19
CA THR A 1086 -21.02 19.21 5.69
C THR A 1086 -21.20 18.66 7.10
N LEU A 1087 -20.83 17.39 7.32
CA LEU A 1087 -21.13 16.68 8.57
C LEU A 1087 -20.21 17.06 9.73
N VAL A 1088 -19.04 17.62 9.43
CA VAL A 1088 -18.05 18.02 10.44
C VAL A 1088 -17.85 19.53 10.41
N TYR A 1089 -17.23 20.09 9.37
CA TYR A 1089 -16.79 21.50 9.39
C TYR A 1089 -17.95 22.50 9.49
N ASP A 1090 -18.98 22.34 8.66
CA ASP A 1090 -20.16 23.23 8.66
C ASP A 1090 -20.96 23.06 9.96
N HIS A 1091 -21.19 21.82 10.43
CA HIS A 1091 -21.90 21.56 11.68
C HIS A 1091 -21.17 22.12 12.91
N VAL A 1092 -19.84 21.90 13.02
CA VAL A 1092 -19.02 22.46 14.10
C VAL A 1092 -19.12 23.98 14.13
N LYS A 1093 -19.13 24.63 12.96
CA LYS A 1093 -19.30 26.09 12.87
C LYS A 1093 -20.68 26.53 13.38
N GLU A 1094 -21.74 25.80 13.05
CA GLU A 1094 -23.11 26.08 13.53
C GLU A 1094 -23.25 25.88 15.05
N VAL A 1095 -22.66 24.81 15.60
CA VAL A 1095 -22.66 24.57 17.05
C VAL A 1095 -21.85 25.64 17.78
N ASN A 1096 -20.63 25.97 17.31
CA ASN A 1096 -19.79 26.99 17.92
C ASN A 1096 -20.45 28.38 17.91
N ALA A 1097 -21.28 28.68 16.90
CA ALA A 1097 -22.03 29.94 16.88
C ALA A 1097 -23.03 30.07 18.06
N GLN A 1098 -23.44 28.97 18.70
CA GLN A 1098 -24.26 29.03 19.92
C GLN A 1098 -23.50 29.55 21.15
N ASN A 1099 -22.17 29.50 21.15
CA ASN A 1099 -21.34 30.00 22.25
C ASN A 1099 -21.20 31.52 22.28
N HIS A 1100 -21.67 32.19 21.22
CA HIS A 1100 -21.59 33.65 21.04
C HIS A 1100 -22.97 34.33 21.09
N LYS A 1101 -24.04 33.57 21.34
CA LYS A 1101 -25.41 34.04 21.51
C LYS A 1101 -25.76 34.11 22.99
#